data_AF-A0A140K794-F1
#
_entry.id   AF-A0A140K794-F1
#
_cell.length_a   1.000
_cell.length_b   1.000
_cell.length_c   1.000
_cell.angle_alpha   90.00
_cell.angle_beta   90.00
_cell.angle_gamma   90.00
#
_symmetry.space_group_name_H-M   'P 1'
#
loop_
_entity.id
_entity.type
_entity.pdbx_description
1 polymer ?
#
loop_
_entity_poly.entity_id
_entity_poly.type
_entity_poly.pdbx_seq_one_letter_code
_entity_poly.pdbx_strand_id
1 'polypeptide(L)'
;MSVQNISQASQKLSIQECLDRGALLIKEGNIQQAIEIYQQGLSYHTNSASIYFKLGIALLEQGNLSEAYENFYKSVALEADFHWGHYGLGLFFAQQGKLSEAVDAYQQALTLNPDDFLIHQKLGEIFLEQNQLDLAEQHFLEVIKLNDNFHWAYYRLGQVYERLSKLDEAKNCFLKTIEIEPDFQLAKKHLASESFEEIIKKANSDFENQQFQKALTMYEVSLAFNPNHYHSMLRKGECLFRLKRYSDAEQTLLIVNQKFGDQFWLLICLGEVYFHQSKIKEAIVSFEKAINIDNKNLWCWHLLGKSYQAINEYQQALACFNQVVEIDSNNALGYLGLAELEKEQGNKSEAQVYWCKAIEYQPHNKWSYISLGYSYLEDKKNEQAEDIFNQALSFFGEDFDVIFAAAHAYLSKRDWHKSAQMLEQALAICPNNEEVKVRLLELYCYSGDLNKAKDYFNSLTITTVPPNSYYQAVAKLFCELGEWEKAFDFAAEAILKEPTNIHNHSLFIKVVRKSKKFKEALNVIEQELDNPEIRTNFLLIKTAILEQLIEPINEARQCLSLIKQENSCSRDLVICENRLRLKENIFSDQLSQVESIKTKIFYCTDKAYSLPTLVSIFSLHKHNKHKLKNNPIYVVADEPTLKLIKEAYQVLAQNLNLIIEFIDIESLFKGLSDYNLTTGYGVFTGGDSLSRTAYYRLFFGQVLNDISPNSRWLYIDSDTIILDSLEEIDYLDFNGYPIAARRERLKSEIEEAIKTNNLKSGRYYNSGVIAFDSNHPKLTDLLNKAVRIAVEEGHKLLYHDQCALNIAFDGQIADLSPRFNDFYPPYDQRTFDELMLRDQSLIIHLLDRPKPWDSLNKHQGSILWFQLLEDMSRFLPTKYMYELFEVLQSSI
;
A
#
# COMPACT_ATOMS: atom_id res chain seq x y z
N MET A 1 -71.36 -37.57 -19.10
CA MET A 1 -72.57 -37.60 -19.96
C MET A 1 -72.46 -38.78 -20.89
N SER A 2 -73.47 -39.66 -20.81
CA SER A 2 -73.96 -40.65 -21.78
C SER A 2 -73.03 -41.23 -22.86
N VAL A 3 -72.85 -42.55 -22.74
CA VAL A 3 -72.89 -43.52 -23.84
C VAL A 3 -74.10 -43.24 -24.75
N GLN A 4 -73.88 -42.91 -26.02
CA GLN A 4 -74.59 -43.47 -27.19
C GLN A 4 -74.20 -42.76 -28.49
N ASN A 5 -74.02 -43.60 -29.52
CA ASN A 5 -74.00 -43.30 -30.96
C ASN A 5 -72.83 -42.46 -31.48
N ILE A 6 -71.92 -43.11 -32.20
CA ILE A 6 -71.90 -43.03 -33.68
C ILE A 6 -71.40 -44.36 -34.24
N SER A 7 -72.28 -44.95 -35.01
CA SER A 7 -72.09 -46.05 -35.95
C SER A 7 -70.97 -45.79 -36.96
N GLN A 8 -70.33 -46.89 -37.37
CA GLN A 8 -69.62 -47.09 -38.63
C GLN A 8 -69.97 -46.08 -39.74
N ALA A 9 -69.08 -45.12 -39.95
CA ALA A 9 -68.69 -44.56 -41.24
C ALA A 9 -67.31 -43.92 -41.04
N SER A 10 -66.31 -44.47 -41.71
CA SER A 10 -64.88 -44.09 -41.74
C SER A 10 -64.61 -42.59 -41.55
N GLN A 11 -64.43 -42.15 -40.30
CA GLN A 11 -63.90 -40.83 -40.01
C GLN A 11 -62.38 -40.92 -40.17
N LYS A 12 -61.84 -40.18 -41.15
CA LYS A 12 -60.41 -40.16 -41.44
C LYS A 12 -59.69 -39.53 -40.25
N LEU A 13 -59.12 -40.37 -39.37
CA LEU A 13 -58.33 -39.92 -38.21
C LEU A 13 -57.15 -39.08 -38.71
N SER A 14 -56.89 -37.95 -38.06
CA SER A 14 -55.66 -37.19 -38.31
C SER A 14 -54.43 -37.96 -37.78
N ILE A 15 -53.24 -37.60 -38.27
CA ILE A 15 -51.98 -38.21 -37.81
C ILE A 15 -51.85 -38.08 -36.28
N GLN A 16 -52.07 -36.87 -35.74
CA GLN A 16 -51.94 -36.61 -34.31
C GLN A 16 -52.95 -37.41 -33.48
N GLU A 17 -54.21 -37.52 -33.90
CA GLU A 17 -55.21 -38.32 -33.18
C GLU A 17 -54.85 -39.81 -33.13
N CYS A 18 -54.23 -40.35 -34.19
CA CYS A 18 -53.71 -41.72 -34.18
C CYS A 18 -52.56 -41.87 -33.17
N LEU A 19 -51.61 -40.93 -33.18
CA LEU A 19 -50.46 -40.92 -32.26
C LEU A 19 -50.92 -40.87 -30.79
N ASP A 20 -51.85 -39.96 -30.48
CA ASP A 20 -52.34 -39.73 -29.11
C ASP A 20 -53.17 -40.90 -28.59
N ARG A 21 -54.10 -41.42 -29.41
CA ARG A 21 -54.93 -42.59 -29.02
C ARG A 21 -54.08 -43.84 -28.86
N GLY A 22 -53.15 -44.09 -29.78
CA GLY A 22 -52.26 -45.25 -29.68
C GLY A 22 -51.34 -45.16 -28.45
N ALA A 23 -50.80 -43.98 -28.14
CA ALA A 23 -49.96 -43.78 -26.96
C ALA A 23 -50.73 -44.00 -25.66
N LEU A 24 -52.00 -43.56 -25.59
CA LEU A 24 -52.88 -43.83 -24.46
C LEU A 24 -53.14 -45.33 -24.28
N LEU A 25 -53.42 -46.04 -25.38
CA LEU A 25 -53.67 -47.50 -25.34
C LEU A 25 -52.43 -48.28 -24.90
N ILE A 26 -51.23 -47.88 -25.34
CA ILE A 26 -49.96 -48.48 -24.85
C ILE A 26 -49.83 -48.25 -23.34
N LYS A 27 -50.11 -47.04 -22.85
CA LYS A 27 -50.05 -46.72 -21.41
C LYS A 27 -51.04 -47.54 -20.58
N GLU A 28 -52.19 -47.89 -21.15
CA GLU A 28 -53.19 -48.77 -20.54
C GLU A 28 -52.86 -50.27 -20.67
N GLY A 29 -51.77 -50.63 -21.36
CA GLY A 29 -51.34 -52.01 -21.59
C GLY A 29 -52.04 -52.70 -22.77
N ASN A 30 -52.88 -51.99 -23.52
CA ASN A 30 -53.67 -52.50 -24.64
C ASN A 30 -52.89 -52.43 -25.97
N ILE A 31 -51.73 -53.08 -26.04
CA ILE A 31 -50.77 -52.98 -27.17
C ILE A 31 -51.42 -53.39 -28.50
N GLN A 32 -52.23 -54.45 -28.53
CA GLN A 32 -52.89 -54.93 -29.74
C GLN A 32 -53.85 -53.87 -30.33
N GLN A 33 -54.60 -53.16 -29.49
CA GLN A 33 -55.50 -52.11 -29.92
C GLN A 33 -54.73 -50.87 -30.42
N ALA A 34 -53.58 -50.58 -29.81
CA ALA A 34 -52.70 -49.51 -30.30
C ALA A 34 -52.18 -49.80 -31.72
N ILE A 35 -51.79 -51.05 -32.00
CA ILE A 35 -51.37 -51.51 -33.33
C ILE A 35 -52.50 -51.32 -34.35
N GLU A 36 -53.73 -51.74 -34.02
CA GLU A 36 -54.89 -51.56 -34.89
C GLU A 36 -55.17 -50.09 -35.21
N ILE A 37 -55.04 -49.20 -34.21
CA ILE A 37 -55.20 -47.75 -34.40
C ILE A 37 -54.10 -47.18 -35.31
N TYR A 38 -52.84 -47.60 -35.15
CA TYR A 38 -51.76 -47.15 -36.03
C TYR A 38 -51.89 -47.69 -37.46
N GLN A 39 -52.26 -48.95 -37.64
CA GLN A 39 -52.55 -49.54 -38.96
C GLN A 39 -53.73 -48.83 -39.63
N GLN A 40 -54.77 -48.51 -38.88
CA GLN A 40 -55.88 -47.69 -39.36
C GLN A 40 -55.40 -46.28 -39.76
N GLY A 41 -54.53 -45.65 -38.97
CA GLY A 41 -53.91 -44.37 -39.31
C GLY A 41 -53.13 -44.43 -40.62
N LEU A 42 -52.35 -45.50 -40.85
CA LEU A 42 -51.59 -45.72 -42.09
C LEU A 42 -52.49 -45.98 -43.31
N SER A 43 -53.70 -46.54 -43.12
CA SER A 43 -54.66 -46.69 -44.22
C SER A 43 -55.14 -45.34 -44.79
N TYR A 44 -55.05 -44.29 -43.98
CA TYR A 44 -55.45 -42.93 -44.35
C TYR A 44 -54.28 -42.01 -44.68
N HIS A 45 -53.11 -42.28 -44.10
CA HIS A 45 -51.87 -41.49 -44.20
C HIS A 45 -50.67 -42.40 -44.44
N THR A 46 -50.57 -42.92 -45.67
CA THR A 46 -49.59 -43.95 -46.04
C THR A 46 -48.12 -43.52 -45.97
N ASN A 47 -47.84 -42.21 -45.86
CA ASN A 47 -46.51 -41.62 -45.90
C ASN A 47 -46.14 -40.91 -44.57
N SER A 48 -46.60 -41.41 -43.42
CA SER A 48 -46.30 -40.78 -42.13
C SER A 48 -45.20 -41.54 -41.38
N ALA A 49 -43.99 -40.98 -41.34
CA ALA A 49 -42.85 -41.61 -40.66
C ALA A 49 -43.10 -41.77 -39.15
N SER A 50 -43.80 -40.82 -38.52
CA SER A 50 -44.14 -40.86 -37.09
C SER A 50 -45.12 -41.99 -36.72
N ILE A 51 -46.11 -42.29 -37.56
CA ILE A 51 -47.02 -43.42 -37.32
C ILE A 51 -46.29 -44.75 -37.53
N TYR A 52 -45.46 -44.87 -38.57
CA TYR A 52 -44.62 -46.05 -38.77
C TYR A 52 -43.67 -46.30 -37.59
N PHE A 53 -43.06 -45.25 -37.04
CA PHE A 53 -42.22 -45.35 -35.84
C PHE A 53 -43.01 -45.84 -34.62
N LYS A 54 -44.18 -45.24 -34.32
CA LYS A 54 -44.99 -45.65 -33.16
C LYS A 54 -45.56 -47.06 -33.32
N LEU A 55 -45.95 -47.45 -34.53
CA LEU A 55 -46.33 -48.83 -34.84
C LEU A 55 -45.17 -49.79 -34.62
N GLY A 56 -43.97 -49.43 -35.07
CA GLY A 56 -42.75 -50.19 -34.84
C GLY A 56 -42.47 -50.42 -33.35
N ILE A 57 -42.61 -49.39 -32.50
CA ILE A 57 -42.48 -49.52 -31.04
C ILE A 57 -43.50 -50.50 -30.47
N ALA A 58 -44.78 -50.37 -30.84
CA ALA A 58 -45.83 -51.25 -30.35
C ALA A 58 -45.60 -52.72 -30.74
N LEU A 59 -45.18 -52.97 -31.99
CA LEU A 59 -44.83 -54.30 -32.49
C LEU A 59 -43.57 -54.87 -31.80
N LEU A 60 -42.59 -54.01 -31.52
CA LEU A 60 -41.38 -54.37 -30.81
C LEU A 60 -41.69 -54.81 -29.36
N GLU A 61 -42.56 -54.09 -28.66
CA GLU A 61 -43.06 -54.44 -27.32
C GLU A 61 -43.88 -55.75 -27.33
N GLN A 62 -44.61 -56.03 -28.42
CA GLN A 62 -45.32 -57.30 -28.61
C GLN A 62 -44.38 -58.47 -28.97
N GLY A 63 -43.09 -58.20 -29.22
CA GLY A 63 -42.11 -59.20 -29.63
C GLY A 63 -42.16 -59.59 -31.11
N ASN A 64 -42.94 -58.88 -31.94
CA ASN A 64 -42.99 -59.10 -33.39
C ASN A 64 -41.83 -58.37 -34.09
N LEU A 65 -40.64 -58.96 -33.98
CA LEU A 65 -39.39 -58.34 -34.43
C LEU A 65 -39.36 -58.07 -35.94
N SER A 66 -39.91 -58.97 -36.76
CA SER A 66 -39.85 -58.82 -38.22
C SER A 66 -40.66 -57.62 -38.69
N GLU A 67 -41.90 -57.48 -38.21
CA GLU A 67 -42.75 -56.35 -38.57
C GLU A 67 -42.26 -55.04 -37.93
N ALA A 68 -41.72 -55.09 -36.70
CA ALA A 68 -41.14 -53.91 -36.06
C ALA A 68 -40.00 -53.31 -36.91
N TYR A 69 -39.09 -54.15 -37.40
CA TYR A 69 -38.00 -53.72 -38.28
C TYR A 69 -38.51 -53.09 -39.57
N GLU A 70 -39.46 -53.73 -40.25
CA GLU A 70 -40.02 -53.18 -41.49
C GLU A 70 -40.65 -51.80 -41.26
N ASN A 71 -41.34 -51.60 -40.14
CA ASN A 71 -41.97 -50.32 -39.82
C ASN A 71 -40.94 -49.25 -39.45
N PHE A 72 -39.89 -49.58 -38.69
CA PHE A 72 -38.79 -48.63 -38.45
C PHE A 72 -38.02 -48.28 -39.73
N TYR A 73 -37.75 -49.27 -40.59
CA TYR A 73 -37.10 -49.04 -41.88
C TYR A 73 -37.97 -48.17 -42.80
N LYS A 74 -39.28 -48.41 -42.86
CA LYS A 74 -40.22 -47.55 -43.59
C LYS A 74 -40.25 -46.14 -43.04
N SER A 75 -40.18 -45.96 -41.71
CA SER A 75 -40.10 -44.65 -41.07
C SER A 75 -38.87 -43.88 -41.57
N VAL A 76 -37.69 -44.49 -41.55
CA VAL A 76 -36.44 -43.90 -42.04
C VAL A 76 -36.47 -43.66 -43.55
N ALA A 77 -37.02 -44.58 -44.34
CA ALA A 77 -37.09 -44.47 -45.79
C ALA A 77 -38.05 -43.36 -46.27
N LEU A 78 -39.07 -43.03 -45.48
CA LEU A 78 -40.03 -41.97 -45.78
C LEU A 78 -39.49 -40.59 -45.39
N GLU A 79 -38.88 -40.47 -44.21
CA GLU A 79 -38.31 -39.21 -43.69
C GLU A 79 -36.92 -39.50 -43.12
N ALA A 80 -35.89 -39.28 -43.94
CA ALA A 80 -34.50 -39.56 -43.56
C ALA A 80 -33.96 -38.61 -42.46
N ASP A 81 -34.60 -37.46 -42.25
CA ASP A 81 -34.30 -36.49 -41.20
C ASP A 81 -35.09 -36.73 -39.90
N PHE A 82 -35.98 -37.72 -39.88
CA PHE A 82 -36.76 -38.09 -38.71
C PHE A 82 -35.92 -38.97 -37.74
N HIS A 83 -35.21 -38.33 -36.82
CA HIS A 83 -34.32 -38.99 -35.84
C HIS A 83 -34.97 -40.16 -35.07
N TRP A 84 -36.27 -40.08 -34.77
CA TRP A 84 -37.01 -41.15 -34.10
C TRP A 84 -37.03 -42.47 -34.90
N GLY A 85 -36.99 -42.42 -36.24
CA GLY A 85 -36.89 -43.62 -37.06
C GLY A 85 -35.58 -44.39 -36.81
N HIS A 86 -34.46 -43.67 -36.80
CA HIS A 86 -33.15 -44.22 -36.45
C HIS A 86 -33.06 -44.67 -34.98
N TYR A 87 -33.66 -43.91 -34.06
CA TYR A 87 -33.80 -44.32 -32.65
C TYR A 87 -34.57 -45.65 -32.51
N GLY A 88 -35.64 -45.83 -33.28
CA GLY A 88 -36.42 -47.08 -33.34
C GLY A 88 -35.60 -48.27 -33.84
N LEU A 89 -34.78 -48.09 -34.89
CA LEU A 89 -33.82 -49.10 -35.34
C LEU A 89 -32.79 -49.44 -34.24
N GLY A 90 -32.30 -48.43 -33.51
CA GLY A 90 -31.40 -48.63 -32.37
C GLY A 90 -32.03 -49.49 -31.27
N LEU A 91 -33.29 -49.21 -30.90
CA LEU A 91 -34.03 -50.03 -29.93
C LEU A 91 -34.19 -51.47 -30.39
N PHE A 92 -34.53 -51.67 -31.66
CA PHE A 92 -34.66 -52.99 -32.26
C PHE A 92 -33.37 -53.79 -32.21
N PHE A 93 -32.23 -53.20 -32.61
CA PHE A 93 -30.94 -53.87 -32.58
C PHE A 93 -30.48 -54.15 -31.14
N ALA A 94 -30.70 -53.22 -30.21
CA ALA A 94 -30.41 -53.41 -28.80
C ALA A 94 -31.18 -54.59 -28.19
N GLN A 95 -32.47 -54.74 -28.52
CA GLN A 95 -33.28 -55.87 -28.05
C GLN A 95 -32.83 -57.23 -28.62
N GLN A 96 -32.17 -57.25 -29.78
CA GLN A 96 -31.54 -58.45 -30.32
C GLN A 96 -30.13 -58.73 -29.75
N GLY A 97 -29.61 -57.86 -28.89
CA GLY A 97 -28.23 -57.93 -28.41
C GLY A 97 -27.19 -57.54 -29.47
N LYS A 98 -27.61 -56.97 -30.60
CA LYS A 98 -26.73 -56.47 -31.66
C LYS A 98 -26.26 -55.06 -31.33
N LEU A 99 -25.40 -54.96 -30.33
CA LEU A 99 -25.02 -53.69 -29.72
C LEU A 99 -24.26 -52.75 -30.67
N SER A 100 -23.46 -53.28 -31.60
CA SER A 100 -22.76 -52.47 -32.62
C SER A 100 -23.74 -51.75 -33.54
N GLU A 101 -24.68 -52.49 -34.10
CA GLU A 101 -25.71 -51.95 -35.00
C GLU A 101 -26.66 -51.00 -34.27
N ALA A 102 -26.89 -51.24 -32.98
CA ALA A 102 -27.65 -50.32 -32.13
C ALA A 102 -26.91 -48.98 -31.94
N VAL A 103 -25.60 -49.01 -31.67
CA VAL A 103 -24.78 -47.80 -31.55
C VAL A 103 -24.77 -47.01 -32.86
N ASP A 104 -24.56 -47.66 -34.01
CA ASP A 104 -24.58 -47.01 -35.31
C ASP A 104 -25.94 -46.30 -35.58
N ALA A 105 -27.05 -46.99 -35.29
CA ALA A 105 -28.38 -46.43 -35.46
C ALA A 105 -28.65 -45.26 -34.50
N TYR A 106 -28.22 -45.34 -33.23
CA TYR A 106 -28.34 -44.23 -32.28
C TYR A 106 -27.43 -43.05 -32.62
N GLN A 107 -26.23 -43.27 -33.16
CA GLN A 107 -25.35 -42.21 -33.65
C GLN A 107 -25.94 -41.48 -34.86
N GLN A 108 -26.59 -42.21 -35.77
CA GLN A 108 -27.36 -41.59 -36.86
C GLN A 108 -28.50 -40.74 -36.30
N ALA A 109 -29.22 -41.23 -35.29
CA ALA A 109 -30.27 -40.46 -34.63
C ALA A 109 -29.73 -39.19 -33.94
N LEU A 110 -28.58 -39.25 -33.26
CA LEU A 110 -27.90 -38.07 -32.68
C LEU A 110 -27.39 -37.09 -33.73
N THR A 111 -26.96 -37.58 -34.90
CA THR A 111 -26.54 -36.70 -36.01
C THR A 111 -27.70 -35.83 -36.49
N LEU A 112 -28.93 -36.36 -36.41
CA LEU A 112 -30.16 -35.67 -36.79
C LEU A 112 -30.73 -34.80 -35.66
N ASN A 113 -30.59 -35.23 -34.40
CA ASN A 113 -31.00 -34.45 -33.22
C ASN A 113 -30.00 -34.63 -32.06
N PRO A 114 -29.01 -33.72 -31.94
CA PRO A 114 -27.98 -33.81 -30.90
C PRO A 114 -28.50 -33.57 -29.47
N ASP A 115 -29.63 -32.90 -29.29
CA ASP A 115 -30.13 -32.46 -27.98
C ASP A 115 -31.10 -33.47 -27.35
N ASP A 116 -31.28 -34.65 -27.94
CA ASP A 116 -32.15 -35.70 -27.40
C ASP A 116 -31.43 -36.54 -26.34
N PHE A 117 -31.69 -36.21 -25.08
CA PHE A 117 -31.09 -36.88 -23.93
C PHE A 117 -31.46 -38.38 -23.84
N LEU A 118 -32.57 -38.83 -24.43
CA LEU A 118 -32.95 -40.25 -24.41
C LEU A 118 -32.00 -41.09 -25.26
N ILE A 119 -31.46 -40.53 -26.35
CA ILE A 119 -30.50 -41.21 -27.20
C ILE A 119 -29.14 -41.30 -26.49
N HIS A 120 -28.70 -40.21 -25.85
CA HIS A 120 -27.51 -40.22 -24.98
C HIS A 120 -27.66 -41.24 -23.84
N GLN A 121 -28.83 -41.34 -23.21
CA GLN A 121 -29.09 -42.35 -22.18
C GLN A 121 -28.88 -43.76 -22.73
N LYS A 122 -29.45 -44.07 -23.91
CA LYS A 122 -29.36 -45.43 -24.50
C LYS A 122 -27.93 -45.79 -24.89
N LEU A 123 -27.18 -44.86 -25.46
CA LEU A 123 -25.76 -45.06 -25.75
C LEU A 123 -24.94 -45.26 -24.47
N GLY A 124 -25.19 -44.46 -23.43
CA GLY A 124 -24.54 -44.62 -22.13
C GLY A 124 -24.81 -45.98 -21.49
N GLU A 125 -26.05 -46.48 -21.58
CA GLU A 125 -26.44 -47.82 -21.12
C GLU A 125 -25.66 -48.92 -21.87
N ILE A 126 -25.59 -48.84 -23.21
CA ILE A 126 -24.85 -49.81 -24.04
C ILE A 126 -23.35 -49.79 -23.71
N PHE A 127 -22.73 -48.62 -23.62
CA PHE A 127 -21.30 -48.52 -23.30
C PHE A 127 -20.97 -49.00 -21.89
N LEU A 128 -21.87 -48.79 -20.92
CA LEU A 128 -21.73 -49.34 -19.57
C LEU A 128 -21.81 -50.88 -19.57
N GLU A 129 -22.70 -51.48 -20.36
CA GLU A 129 -22.79 -52.93 -20.55
C GLU A 129 -21.54 -53.51 -21.22
N GLN A 130 -20.96 -52.79 -22.18
CA GLN A 130 -19.70 -53.14 -22.84
C GLN A 130 -18.45 -52.85 -21.99
N ASN A 131 -18.62 -52.29 -20.79
CA ASN A 131 -17.55 -51.86 -19.90
C ASN A 131 -16.61 -50.80 -20.52
N GLN A 132 -17.10 -50.01 -21.47
CA GLN A 132 -16.43 -48.84 -22.03
C GLN A 132 -16.78 -47.61 -21.19
N LEU A 133 -16.15 -47.52 -20.01
CA LEU A 133 -16.55 -46.61 -18.94
C LEU A 133 -16.38 -45.13 -19.31
N ASP A 134 -15.34 -44.76 -20.08
CA ASP A 134 -15.10 -43.37 -20.50
C ASP A 134 -16.21 -42.84 -21.43
N LEU A 135 -16.67 -43.68 -22.37
CA LEU A 135 -17.77 -43.33 -23.29
C LEU A 135 -19.10 -43.30 -22.54
N ALA A 136 -19.32 -44.22 -21.60
CA ALA A 136 -20.51 -44.21 -20.75
C ALA A 136 -20.58 -42.92 -19.90
N GLU A 137 -19.46 -42.50 -19.28
CA GLU A 137 -19.33 -41.25 -18.53
C GLU A 137 -19.72 -40.05 -19.40
N GLN A 138 -19.13 -39.92 -20.59
CA GLN A 138 -19.43 -38.83 -21.53
C GLN A 138 -20.92 -38.74 -21.87
N HIS A 139 -21.54 -39.87 -22.22
CA HIS A 139 -22.96 -39.88 -22.59
C HIS A 139 -23.87 -39.55 -21.40
N PHE A 140 -23.61 -40.07 -20.20
CA PHE A 140 -24.42 -39.73 -19.02
C PHE A 140 -24.25 -38.28 -18.56
N LEU A 141 -23.06 -37.70 -18.72
CA LEU A 141 -22.84 -36.26 -18.48
C LEU A 141 -23.64 -35.40 -19.46
N GLU A 142 -23.73 -35.78 -20.72
CA GLU A 142 -24.57 -35.07 -21.70
C GLU A 142 -26.07 -35.20 -21.36
N VAL A 143 -26.52 -36.36 -20.85
CA VAL A 143 -27.89 -36.51 -20.33
C VAL A 143 -28.16 -35.52 -19.20
N ILE A 144 -27.22 -35.39 -18.25
CA ILE A 144 -27.34 -34.47 -17.11
C ILE A 144 -27.35 -33.01 -17.58
N LYS A 145 -26.55 -32.68 -18.59
CA LYS A 145 -26.50 -31.34 -19.20
C LYS A 145 -27.82 -30.97 -19.89
N LEU A 146 -28.45 -31.93 -20.56
CA LEU A 146 -29.73 -31.73 -21.27
C LEU A 146 -30.95 -31.81 -20.33
N ASN A 147 -30.86 -32.61 -19.26
CA ASN A 147 -31.91 -32.76 -18.24
C ASN A 147 -31.30 -33.06 -16.86
N ASP A 148 -31.11 -32.00 -16.08
CA ASP A 148 -30.47 -32.02 -14.76
C ASP A 148 -31.33 -32.65 -13.66
N ASN A 149 -32.62 -32.87 -13.91
CA ASN A 149 -33.59 -33.50 -13.00
C ASN A 149 -33.87 -34.97 -13.36
N PHE A 150 -33.05 -35.59 -14.21
CA PHE A 150 -33.19 -37.00 -14.56
C PHE A 150 -32.39 -37.91 -13.61
N HIS A 151 -33.02 -38.33 -12.51
CA HIS A 151 -32.39 -39.13 -11.44
C HIS A 151 -31.66 -40.40 -11.93
N TRP A 152 -32.16 -41.03 -13.00
CA TRP A 152 -31.60 -42.26 -13.55
C TRP A 152 -30.21 -42.07 -14.17
N ALA A 153 -29.93 -40.91 -14.77
CA ALA A 153 -28.60 -40.61 -15.31
C ALA A 153 -27.56 -40.49 -14.20
N TYR A 154 -27.89 -39.80 -13.10
CA TYR A 154 -27.01 -39.76 -11.92
C TYR A 154 -26.79 -41.14 -11.32
N TYR A 155 -27.84 -41.98 -11.26
CA TYR A 155 -27.69 -43.34 -10.74
C TYR A 155 -26.73 -44.16 -11.60
N ARG A 156 -26.89 -44.11 -12.93
CA ARG A 156 -26.01 -44.83 -13.87
C ARG A 156 -24.59 -44.29 -13.86
N LEU A 157 -24.41 -42.97 -13.77
CA LEU A 157 -23.10 -42.34 -13.63
C LEU A 157 -22.42 -42.74 -12.31
N GLY A 158 -23.19 -42.88 -11.23
CA GLY A 158 -22.69 -43.44 -9.97
C GLY A 158 -22.15 -44.87 -10.14
N GLN A 159 -22.84 -45.72 -10.89
CA GLN A 159 -22.37 -47.07 -11.21
C GLN A 159 -21.12 -47.07 -12.12
N VAL A 160 -21.02 -46.12 -13.06
CA VAL A 160 -19.80 -45.92 -13.87
C VAL A 160 -18.62 -45.57 -12.95
N TYR A 161 -18.80 -44.63 -12.02
CA TYR A 161 -17.77 -44.22 -11.08
C TYR A 161 -17.37 -45.30 -10.09
N GLU A 162 -18.31 -46.15 -9.62
CA GLU A 162 -17.97 -47.33 -8.83
C GLU A 162 -17.03 -48.27 -9.60
N ARG A 163 -17.31 -48.54 -10.88
CA ARG A 163 -16.45 -49.39 -11.72
C ARG A 163 -15.10 -48.74 -12.04
N LEU A 164 -15.04 -47.41 -12.07
CA LEU A 164 -13.80 -46.64 -12.19
C LEU A 164 -13.04 -46.48 -10.85
N SER A 165 -13.56 -47.03 -9.74
CA SER A 165 -13.02 -46.84 -8.38
C SER A 165 -12.97 -45.36 -7.92
N LYS A 166 -13.77 -44.49 -8.53
CA LYS A 166 -13.98 -43.09 -8.16
C LYS A 166 -15.08 -42.99 -7.10
N LEU A 167 -14.78 -43.42 -5.88
CA LEU A 167 -15.79 -43.67 -4.85
C LEU A 167 -16.50 -42.41 -4.34
N ASP A 168 -15.81 -41.27 -4.29
CA ASP A 168 -16.40 -40.00 -3.83
C ASP A 168 -17.36 -39.43 -4.88
N GLU A 169 -16.99 -39.50 -6.16
CA GLU A 169 -17.84 -39.10 -7.28
C GLU A 169 -19.06 -40.02 -7.41
N ALA A 170 -18.88 -41.33 -7.23
CA ALA A 170 -19.98 -42.29 -7.18
C ALA A 170 -20.98 -41.94 -6.07
N LYS A 171 -20.47 -41.66 -4.86
CA LYS A 171 -21.30 -41.27 -3.71
C LYS A 171 -22.09 -40.01 -3.99
N ASN A 172 -21.47 -38.97 -4.55
CA ASN A 172 -22.14 -37.73 -4.92
C ASN A 172 -23.25 -37.96 -5.96
N CYS A 173 -23.00 -38.80 -6.96
CA CYS A 173 -24.01 -39.18 -7.94
C CYS A 173 -25.21 -39.89 -7.30
N PHE A 174 -24.99 -40.86 -6.42
CA PHE A 174 -26.08 -41.53 -5.71
C PHE A 174 -26.86 -40.61 -4.77
N LEU A 175 -26.19 -39.65 -4.13
CA LEU A 175 -26.85 -38.62 -3.33
C LEU A 175 -27.74 -37.73 -4.20
N LYS A 176 -27.25 -37.31 -5.38
CA LYS A 176 -28.03 -36.52 -6.32
C LYS A 176 -29.24 -37.28 -6.85
N THR A 177 -29.13 -38.60 -7.05
CA THR A 177 -30.29 -39.46 -7.36
C THR A 177 -31.37 -39.39 -6.29
N ILE A 178 -31.02 -39.47 -5.01
CA ILE A 178 -31.97 -39.45 -3.88
C ILE A 178 -32.52 -38.02 -3.64
N GLU A 179 -31.74 -36.99 -3.93
CA GLU A 179 -32.22 -35.61 -3.90
C GLU A 179 -33.39 -35.40 -4.89
N ILE A 180 -33.27 -35.96 -6.10
CA ILE A 180 -34.28 -35.84 -7.16
C ILE A 180 -35.44 -36.82 -6.93
N GLU A 181 -35.16 -38.08 -6.59
CA GLU A 181 -36.15 -39.13 -6.33
C GLU A 181 -35.89 -39.77 -4.95
N PRO A 182 -36.47 -39.22 -3.87
CA PRO A 182 -36.20 -39.66 -2.50
C PRO A 182 -36.56 -41.12 -2.21
N ASP A 183 -37.47 -41.73 -2.97
CA ASP A 183 -37.89 -43.12 -2.78
C ASP A 183 -37.07 -44.14 -3.58
N PHE A 184 -36.03 -43.69 -4.28
CA PHE A 184 -35.20 -44.54 -5.13
C PHE A 184 -34.31 -45.51 -4.33
N GLN A 185 -34.88 -46.68 -4.02
CA GLN A 185 -34.27 -47.71 -3.17
C GLN A 185 -32.92 -48.24 -3.67
N LEU A 186 -32.67 -48.21 -4.98
CA LEU A 186 -31.43 -48.71 -5.56
C LEU A 186 -30.23 -47.84 -5.16
N ALA A 187 -30.33 -46.51 -5.28
CA ALA A 187 -29.25 -45.62 -4.81
C ALA A 187 -29.02 -45.72 -3.29
N LYS A 188 -30.09 -45.89 -2.50
CA LYS A 188 -29.99 -46.09 -1.05
C LYS A 188 -29.17 -47.34 -0.68
N LYS A 189 -29.28 -48.42 -1.45
CA LYS A 189 -28.47 -49.65 -1.22
C LYS A 189 -26.98 -49.41 -1.46
N HIS A 190 -26.62 -48.61 -2.46
CA HIS A 190 -25.22 -48.27 -2.74
C HIS A 190 -24.61 -47.35 -1.67
N LEU A 191 -25.43 -46.60 -0.94
CA LEU A 191 -25.01 -45.76 0.18
C LEU A 191 -25.04 -46.46 1.55
N ALA A 192 -25.56 -47.70 1.62
CA ALA A 192 -25.86 -48.39 2.88
C ALA A 192 -24.64 -48.99 3.63
N SER A 193 -23.41 -48.78 3.15
CA SER A 193 -22.20 -49.25 3.84
C SER A 193 -21.77 -48.36 5.02
N GLU A 194 -22.30 -47.14 5.13
CA GLU A 194 -22.09 -46.24 6.27
C GLU A 194 -23.43 -45.99 6.97
N SER A 195 -23.52 -46.31 8.26
CA SER A 195 -24.75 -46.06 9.03
C SER A 195 -24.96 -44.54 9.22
N PHE A 196 -26.22 -44.10 9.29
CA PHE A 196 -26.56 -42.69 9.57
C PHE A 196 -25.84 -42.15 10.82
N GLU A 197 -25.67 -42.99 11.83
CA GLU A 197 -24.95 -42.66 13.07
C GLU A 197 -23.45 -42.42 12.85
N GLU A 198 -22.79 -43.22 12.00
CA GLU A 198 -21.38 -43.01 11.65
C GLU A 198 -21.17 -41.72 10.85
N ILE A 199 -22.09 -41.38 9.95
CA ILE A 199 -22.08 -40.14 9.18
C ILE A 199 -22.17 -38.93 10.10
N ILE A 200 -23.11 -38.93 11.06
CA ILE A 200 -23.23 -37.88 12.07
C ILE A 200 -21.98 -37.79 12.94
N LYS A 201 -21.44 -38.93 13.38
CA LYS A 201 -20.23 -38.96 14.21
C LYS A 201 -19.03 -38.35 13.48
N LYS A 202 -18.85 -38.69 12.20
CA LYS A 202 -17.80 -38.12 11.36
C LYS A 202 -18.03 -36.62 11.10
N ALA A 203 -19.26 -36.22 10.77
CA ALA A 203 -19.60 -34.81 10.58
C ALA A 203 -19.33 -33.97 11.82
N ASN A 204 -19.70 -34.46 13.01
CA ASN A 204 -19.42 -33.81 14.28
C ASN A 204 -17.92 -33.74 14.57
N SER A 205 -17.16 -34.81 14.28
CA SER A 205 -15.71 -34.82 14.44
C SER A 205 -15.02 -33.82 13.50
N ASP A 206 -15.42 -33.76 12.23
CA ASP A 206 -14.92 -32.76 11.27
C ASP A 206 -15.28 -31.34 11.71
N PHE A 207 -16.47 -31.15 12.29
CA PHE A 207 -16.92 -29.86 12.84
C PHE A 207 -16.07 -29.43 14.03
N GLU A 208 -15.83 -30.33 15.00
CA GLU A 208 -14.99 -30.07 16.18
C GLU A 208 -13.53 -29.78 15.79
N ASN A 209 -13.02 -30.43 14.74
CA ASN A 209 -11.70 -30.17 14.16
C ASN A 209 -11.65 -28.92 13.25
N GLN A 210 -12.70 -28.09 13.23
CA GLN A 210 -12.83 -26.87 12.42
C GLN A 210 -12.72 -27.09 10.90
N GLN A 211 -12.93 -28.33 10.43
CA GLN A 211 -12.94 -28.67 9.00
C GLN A 211 -14.34 -28.43 8.41
N PHE A 212 -14.83 -27.19 8.51
CA PHE A 212 -16.24 -26.83 8.25
C PHE A 212 -16.73 -27.20 6.84
N GLN A 213 -15.86 -27.15 5.83
CA GLN A 213 -16.24 -27.55 4.47
C GLN A 213 -16.51 -29.06 4.37
N LYS A 214 -15.71 -29.90 5.04
CA LYS A 214 -15.93 -31.36 5.08
C LYS A 214 -17.14 -31.69 5.94
N ALA A 215 -17.27 -31.04 7.09
CA ALA A 215 -18.43 -31.18 7.97
C ALA A 215 -19.73 -30.83 7.24
N LEU A 216 -19.74 -29.73 6.48
CA LEU A 216 -20.87 -29.31 5.65
C LEU A 216 -21.30 -30.42 4.68
N THR A 217 -20.35 -30.97 3.91
CA THR A 217 -20.63 -32.08 2.98
C THR A 217 -21.21 -33.30 3.72
N MET A 218 -20.66 -33.66 4.88
CA MET A 218 -21.16 -34.80 5.66
C MET A 218 -22.55 -34.54 6.27
N TYR A 219 -22.88 -33.31 6.66
CA TYR A 219 -24.23 -32.96 7.10
C TYR A 219 -25.23 -32.92 5.94
N GLU A 220 -24.82 -32.52 4.74
CA GLU A 220 -25.65 -32.62 3.53
C GLU A 220 -25.94 -34.08 3.17
N VAL A 221 -24.94 -34.95 3.27
CA VAL A 221 -25.10 -36.40 3.14
C VAL A 221 -26.11 -36.90 4.17
N SER A 222 -25.94 -36.55 5.45
CA SER A 222 -26.88 -36.92 6.52
C SER A 222 -28.32 -36.49 6.23
N LEU A 223 -28.52 -35.28 5.70
CA LEU A 223 -29.85 -34.77 5.37
C LEU A 223 -30.48 -35.43 4.15
N ALA A 224 -29.68 -36.00 3.23
CA ALA A 224 -30.21 -36.86 2.17
C ALA A 224 -30.77 -38.18 2.74
N PHE A 225 -30.18 -38.73 3.81
CA PHE A 225 -30.70 -39.92 4.50
C PHE A 225 -31.92 -39.61 5.38
N ASN A 226 -31.87 -38.50 6.14
CA ASN A 226 -32.97 -38.04 6.98
C ASN A 226 -33.20 -36.53 6.80
N PRO A 227 -34.08 -36.14 5.85
CA PRO A 227 -34.33 -34.73 5.50
C PRO A 227 -34.93 -33.87 6.62
N ASN A 228 -35.42 -34.49 7.69
CA ASN A 228 -36.04 -33.81 8.83
C ASN A 228 -35.22 -33.97 10.13
N HIS A 229 -33.92 -34.27 10.04
CA HIS A 229 -33.07 -34.32 11.22
C HIS A 229 -32.65 -32.91 11.66
N TYR A 230 -33.31 -32.37 12.70
CA TYR A 230 -33.09 -31.02 13.24
C TYR A 230 -31.61 -30.67 13.43
N HIS A 231 -30.84 -31.53 14.11
CA HIS A 231 -29.43 -31.24 14.42
C HIS A 231 -28.55 -31.15 13.16
N SER A 232 -28.78 -32.00 12.15
CA SER A 232 -28.02 -31.90 10.89
C SER A 232 -28.35 -30.63 10.13
N MET A 233 -29.62 -30.20 10.13
CA MET A 233 -30.02 -28.95 9.47
C MET A 233 -29.45 -27.72 10.19
N LEU A 234 -29.49 -27.73 11.53
CA LEU A 234 -28.90 -26.67 12.34
C LEU A 234 -27.38 -26.58 12.11
N ARG A 235 -26.67 -27.72 12.20
CA ARG A 235 -25.22 -27.78 11.99
C ARG A 235 -24.81 -27.43 10.55
N LYS A 236 -25.64 -27.76 9.55
CA LYS A 236 -25.46 -27.27 8.17
C LYS A 236 -25.46 -25.74 8.12
N GLY A 237 -26.47 -25.10 8.73
CA GLY A 237 -26.55 -23.65 8.84
C GLY A 237 -25.34 -23.05 9.56
N GLU A 238 -24.90 -23.67 10.66
CA GLU A 238 -23.71 -23.25 11.40
C GLU A 238 -22.40 -23.39 10.59
N CYS A 239 -22.23 -24.49 9.85
CA CYS A 239 -21.08 -24.66 8.95
C CYS A 239 -21.04 -23.56 7.88
N LEU A 240 -22.19 -23.26 7.25
CA LEU A 240 -22.30 -22.19 6.27
C LEU A 240 -21.95 -20.82 6.88
N PHE A 241 -22.40 -20.56 8.11
CA PHE A 241 -22.02 -19.37 8.85
C PHE A 241 -20.49 -19.29 9.09
N ARG A 242 -19.87 -20.38 9.58
CA ARG A 242 -18.40 -20.43 9.81
C ARG A 242 -17.58 -20.28 8.52
N LEU A 243 -18.14 -20.70 7.39
CA LEU A 243 -17.59 -20.49 6.04
C LEU A 243 -17.88 -19.10 5.46
N LYS A 244 -18.45 -18.18 6.25
CA LYS A 244 -18.84 -16.81 5.84
C LYS A 244 -19.88 -16.75 4.72
N ARG A 245 -20.61 -17.83 4.46
CA ARG A 245 -21.73 -17.90 3.50
C ARG A 245 -23.03 -17.52 4.19
N TYR A 246 -23.11 -16.25 4.63
CA TYR A 246 -24.18 -15.80 5.53
C TYR A 246 -25.58 -15.87 4.90
N SER A 247 -25.72 -15.61 3.59
CA SER A 247 -27.00 -15.71 2.88
C SER A 247 -27.55 -17.14 2.89
N ASP A 248 -26.69 -18.10 2.62
CA ASP A 248 -27.06 -19.52 2.52
C ASP A 248 -27.36 -20.08 3.91
N ALA A 249 -26.60 -19.62 4.92
CA ALA A 249 -26.85 -19.92 6.31
C ALA A 249 -28.24 -19.40 6.75
N GLU A 250 -28.56 -18.14 6.45
CA GLU A 250 -29.87 -17.54 6.75
C GLU A 250 -31.01 -18.36 6.14
N GLN A 251 -30.95 -18.65 4.83
CA GLN A 251 -31.98 -19.44 4.14
C GLN A 251 -32.14 -20.83 4.76
N THR A 252 -31.03 -21.52 5.04
CA THR A 252 -31.05 -22.85 5.64
C THR A 252 -31.70 -22.81 7.02
N LEU A 253 -31.30 -21.86 7.88
CA LEU A 253 -31.82 -21.74 9.24
C LEU A 253 -33.29 -21.26 9.27
N LEU A 254 -33.73 -20.44 8.33
CA LEU A 254 -35.14 -20.07 8.20
C LEU A 254 -36.01 -21.28 7.85
N ILE A 255 -35.52 -22.20 7.00
CA ILE A 255 -36.21 -23.47 6.72
C ILE A 255 -36.30 -24.32 8.00
N VAL A 256 -35.24 -24.37 8.82
CA VAL A 256 -35.28 -25.04 10.14
C VAL A 256 -36.33 -24.39 11.04
N ASN A 257 -36.40 -23.05 11.07
CA ASN A 257 -37.35 -22.33 11.90
C ASN A 257 -38.80 -22.60 11.50
N GLN A 258 -39.08 -22.63 10.19
CA GLN A 258 -40.40 -22.97 9.67
C GLN A 258 -40.83 -24.39 10.04
N LYS A 259 -39.89 -25.35 10.11
CA LYS A 259 -40.20 -26.76 10.41
C LYS A 259 -40.29 -27.07 11.90
N PHE A 260 -39.40 -26.51 12.72
CA PHE A 260 -39.21 -26.89 14.12
C PHE A 260 -39.57 -25.78 15.12
N GLY A 261 -39.96 -24.60 14.62
CA GLY A 261 -40.27 -23.42 15.43
C GLY A 261 -39.05 -22.79 16.09
N ASP A 262 -39.34 -21.84 16.96
CA ASP A 262 -38.36 -21.04 17.72
C ASP A 262 -37.64 -21.93 18.76
N GLN A 263 -36.59 -22.63 18.33
CA GLN A 263 -35.70 -23.44 19.17
C GLN A 263 -34.52 -22.59 19.66
N PHE A 264 -34.05 -22.82 20.90
CA PHE A 264 -32.99 -22.03 21.52
C PHE A 264 -31.71 -21.87 20.66
N TRP A 265 -31.07 -22.98 20.28
CA TRP A 265 -29.82 -22.94 19.49
C TRP A 265 -30.02 -22.42 18.07
N LEU A 266 -31.21 -22.61 17.51
CA LEU A 266 -31.56 -22.06 16.19
C LEU A 266 -31.64 -20.53 16.24
N LEU A 267 -32.29 -19.98 17.26
CA LEU A 267 -32.40 -18.54 17.46
C LEU A 267 -31.05 -17.89 17.70
N ILE A 268 -30.14 -18.55 18.42
CA ILE A 268 -28.74 -18.11 18.55
C ILE A 268 -28.06 -18.07 17.18
N CYS A 269 -28.11 -19.16 16.40
CA CYS A 269 -27.46 -19.19 15.08
C CYS A 269 -28.06 -18.15 14.12
N LEU A 270 -29.39 -17.95 14.11
CA LEU A 270 -30.03 -16.90 13.32
C LEU A 270 -29.58 -15.50 13.77
N GLY A 271 -29.51 -15.27 15.09
CA GLY A 271 -29.04 -14.02 15.65
C GLY A 271 -27.59 -13.71 15.26
N GLU A 272 -26.69 -14.69 15.32
CA GLU A 272 -25.30 -14.55 14.87
C GLU A 272 -25.23 -14.24 13.35
N VAL A 273 -26.00 -14.95 12.53
CA VAL A 273 -26.07 -14.67 11.08
C VAL A 273 -26.55 -13.25 10.81
N TYR A 274 -27.62 -12.80 11.49
CA TYR A 274 -28.13 -11.44 11.34
C TYR A 274 -27.14 -10.38 11.81
N PHE A 275 -26.45 -10.62 12.93
CA PHE A 275 -25.41 -9.73 13.44
C PHE A 275 -24.30 -9.53 12.40
N HIS A 276 -23.80 -10.61 11.80
CA HIS A 276 -22.75 -10.55 10.79
C HIS A 276 -23.19 -9.99 9.43
N GLN A 277 -24.49 -10.02 9.11
CA GLN A 277 -25.07 -9.34 7.95
C GLN A 277 -25.42 -7.86 8.23
N SER A 278 -25.07 -7.33 9.41
CA SER A 278 -25.45 -5.97 9.86
C SER A 278 -26.97 -5.76 10.03
N LYS A 279 -27.77 -6.83 10.08
CA LYS A 279 -29.20 -6.83 10.43
C LYS A 279 -29.37 -6.85 11.96
N ILE A 280 -28.85 -5.83 12.63
CA ILE A 280 -28.67 -5.86 14.10
C ILE A 280 -30.01 -5.92 14.85
N LYS A 281 -31.07 -5.30 14.33
CA LYS A 281 -32.40 -5.31 15.00
C LYS A 281 -33.01 -6.71 15.00
N GLU A 282 -32.86 -7.43 13.90
CA GLU A 282 -33.30 -8.82 13.75
C GLU A 282 -32.47 -9.76 14.64
N ALA A 283 -31.17 -9.47 14.80
CA ALA A 283 -30.31 -10.18 15.75
C ALA A 283 -30.80 -10.02 17.20
N ILE A 284 -31.09 -8.78 17.62
CA ILE A 284 -31.63 -8.47 18.96
C ILE A 284 -32.91 -9.26 19.22
N VAL A 285 -33.88 -9.21 18.29
CA VAL A 285 -35.15 -9.95 18.43
C VAL A 285 -34.92 -11.45 18.56
N SER A 286 -33.97 -12.00 17.80
CA SER A 286 -33.64 -13.43 17.84
C SER A 286 -33.00 -13.82 19.19
N PHE A 287 -32.07 -13.03 19.71
CA PHE A 287 -31.44 -13.27 21.01
C PHE A 287 -32.40 -13.06 22.18
N GLU A 288 -33.29 -12.08 22.13
CA GLU A 288 -34.35 -11.89 23.15
C GLU A 288 -35.29 -13.08 23.22
N LYS A 289 -35.70 -13.62 22.05
CA LYS A 289 -36.47 -14.87 21.99
C LYS A 289 -35.69 -16.04 22.60
N ALA A 290 -34.38 -16.14 22.34
CA ALA A 290 -33.55 -17.20 22.89
C ALA A 290 -33.43 -17.09 24.42
N ILE A 291 -33.25 -15.88 24.97
CA ILE A 291 -33.20 -15.62 26.42
C ILE A 291 -34.54 -15.94 27.10
N ASN A 292 -35.66 -15.70 26.43
CA ASN A 292 -36.98 -16.08 26.95
C ASN A 292 -37.14 -17.61 27.09
N ILE A 293 -36.36 -18.41 26.33
CA ILE A 293 -36.34 -19.87 26.44
C ILE A 293 -35.34 -20.32 27.51
N ASP A 294 -34.11 -19.83 27.46
CA ASP A 294 -33.07 -20.10 28.46
C ASP A 294 -32.34 -18.80 28.83
N ASN A 295 -32.69 -18.28 30.01
CA ASN A 295 -32.13 -17.05 30.55
C ASN A 295 -30.83 -17.25 31.36
N LYS A 296 -30.31 -18.47 31.47
CA LYS A 296 -29.06 -18.76 32.18
C LYS A 296 -27.86 -18.87 31.25
N ASN A 297 -28.08 -18.84 29.94
CA ASN A 297 -27.00 -18.96 28.97
C ASN A 297 -26.18 -17.67 28.88
N LEU A 298 -24.95 -17.73 29.39
CA LEU A 298 -23.99 -16.61 29.40
C LEU A 298 -23.69 -16.07 28.00
N TRP A 299 -23.54 -16.98 27.02
CA TRP A 299 -23.20 -16.62 25.64
C TRP A 299 -24.32 -15.82 24.98
N CYS A 300 -25.58 -16.19 25.19
CA CYS A 300 -26.72 -15.47 24.64
C CYS A 300 -26.85 -14.05 25.21
N TRP A 301 -26.67 -13.87 26.52
CA TRP A 301 -26.64 -12.54 27.14
C TRP A 301 -25.49 -11.68 26.62
N HIS A 302 -24.30 -12.28 26.43
CA HIS A 302 -23.16 -11.59 25.84
C HIS A 302 -23.43 -11.14 24.40
N LEU A 303 -23.98 -12.01 23.54
CA LEU A 303 -24.35 -11.68 22.16
C LEU A 303 -25.44 -10.60 22.07
N LEU A 304 -26.44 -10.64 22.95
CA LEU A 304 -27.46 -9.59 23.05
C LEU A 304 -26.82 -8.25 23.45
N GLY A 305 -25.93 -8.26 24.45
CA GLY A 305 -25.17 -7.07 24.87
C GLY A 305 -24.37 -6.46 23.72
N LYS A 306 -23.63 -7.28 22.96
CA LYS A 306 -22.91 -6.84 21.75
C LYS A 306 -23.84 -6.27 20.68
N SER A 307 -25.04 -6.83 20.54
CA SER A 307 -26.02 -6.33 19.58
C SER A 307 -26.58 -4.96 19.97
N TYR A 308 -26.86 -4.74 21.26
CA TYR A 308 -27.25 -3.42 21.78
C TYR A 308 -26.12 -2.39 21.68
N GLN A 309 -24.89 -2.81 21.95
CA GLN A 309 -23.69 -1.98 21.77
C GLN A 309 -23.53 -1.52 20.32
N ALA A 310 -23.74 -2.42 19.34
CA ALA A 310 -23.65 -2.08 17.91
C ALA A 310 -24.69 -1.04 17.44
N ILE A 311 -25.80 -0.85 18.15
CA ILE A 311 -26.78 0.22 17.89
C ILE A 311 -26.64 1.43 18.84
N ASN A 312 -25.55 1.49 19.62
CA ASN A 312 -25.24 2.53 20.61
C ASN A 312 -26.25 2.60 21.79
N GLU A 313 -27.00 1.53 22.06
CA GLU A 313 -27.91 1.41 23.21
C GLU A 313 -27.12 0.92 24.44
N TYR A 314 -26.21 1.78 24.93
CA TYR A 314 -25.20 1.40 25.92
C TYR A 314 -25.77 0.99 27.28
N GLN A 315 -26.93 1.49 27.68
CA GLN A 315 -27.56 1.11 28.96
C GLN A 315 -28.07 -0.32 28.94
N GLN A 316 -28.66 -0.74 27.81
CA GLN A 316 -29.17 -2.09 27.60
C GLN A 316 -28.00 -3.07 27.43
N ALA A 317 -26.93 -2.66 26.73
CA ALA A 317 -25.70 -3.43 26.65
C ALA A 317 -25.08 -3.67 28.05
N LEU A 318 -24.98 -2.62 28.87
CA LEU A 318 -24.49 -2.69 30.25
C LEU A 318 -25.33 -3.67 31.08
N ALA A 319 -26.67 -3.58 30.99
CA ALA A 319 -27.57 -4.49 31.68
C ALA A 319 -27.32 -5.96 31.28
N CYS A 320 -27.16 -6.23 29.98
CA CYS A 320 -26.89 -7.58 29.48
C CYS A 320 -25.53 -8.12 29.99
N PHE A 321 -24.47 -7.30 29.96
CA PHE A 321 -23.15 -7.74 30.46
C PHE A 321 -23.14 -7.91 31.98
N ASN A 322 -23.86 -7.08 32.74
CA ASN A 322 -24.05 -7.29 34.17
C ASN A 322 -24.83 -8.58 34.46
N GLN A 323 -25.82 -8.94 33.65
CA GLN A 323 -26.50 -10.24 33.78
C GLN A 323 -25.53 -11.41 33.59
N VAL A 324 -24.56 -11.33 32.67
CA VAL A 324 -23.51 -12.37 32.53
C VAL A 324 -22.72 -12.52 33.83
N VAL A 325 -22.32 -11.41 34.45
CA VAL A 325 -21.58 -11.39 35.73
C VAL A 325 -22.44 -11.86 36.92
N GLU A 326 -23.74 -11.54 36.92
CA GLU A 326 -24.66 -12.00 37.96
C GLU A 326 -24.92 -13.51 37.90
N ILE A 327 -25.00 -14.09 36.70
CA ILE A 327 -25.18 -15.54 36.52
C ILE A 327 -23.91 -16.30 36.90
N ASP A 328 -22.75 -15.81 36.48
CA ASP A 328 -21.45 -16.38 36.84
C ASP A 328 -20.38 -15.29 37.00
N SER A 329 -20.10 -14.93 38.26
CA SER A 329 -19.13 -13.89 38.60
C SER A 329 -17.68 -14.28 38.34
N ASN A 330 -17.40 -15.56 38.08
CA ASN A 330 -16.05 -16.03 37.76
C ASN A 330 -15.84 -16.20 36.24
N ASN A 331 -16.82 -15.81 35.41
CA ASN A 331 -16.72 -15.92 33.97
C ASN A 331 -16.09 -14.67 33.34
N ALA A 332 -15.07 -14.86 32.50
CA ALA A 332 -14.42 -13.74 31.81
C ALA A 332 -15.33 -13.02 30.79
N LEU A 333 -16.36 -13.68 30.23
CA LEU A 333 -17.20 -13.11 29.16
C LEU A 333 -17.94 -11.84 29.57
N GLY A 334 -18.42 -11.78 30.82
CA GLY A 334 -19.12 -10.60 31.34
C GLY A 334 -18.19 -9.41 31.46
N TYR A 335 -17.04 -9.61 32.10
CA TYR A 335 -16.01 -8.57 32.25
C TYR A 335 -15.40 -8.12 30.92
N LEU A 336 -15.25 -9.02 29.94
CA LEU A 336 -14.84 -8.67 28.58
C LEU A 336 -15.84 -7.70 27.91
N GLY A 337 -17.14 -8.00 28.01
CA GLY A 337 -18.19 -7.13 27.48
C GLY A 337 -18.23 -5.76 28.18
N LEU A 338 -18.10 -5.74 29.51
CA LEU A 338 -18.00 -4.49 30.28
C LEU A 338 -16.76 -3.67 29.89
N ALA A 339 -15.61 -4.32 29.70
CA ALA A 339 -14.39 -3.64 29.29
C ALA A 339 -14.49 -3.04 27.89
N GLU A 340 -15.06 -3.77 26.92
CA GLU A 340 -15.32 -3.26 25.57
C GLU A 340 -16.26 -2.05 25.60
N LEU A 341 -17.33 -2.12 26.40
CA LEU A 341 -18.30 -1.04 26.57
C LEU A 341 -17.66 0.23 27.19
N GLU A 342 -16.86 0.08 28.24
CA GLU A 342 -16.15 1.21 28.87
C GLU A 342 -15.10 1.82 27.92
N LYS A 343 -14.43 0.99 27.10
CA LYS A 343 -13.48 1.47 26.09
C LYS A 343 -14.18 2.39 25.08
N GLU A 344 -15.35 1.99 24.58
CA GLU A 344 -16.13 2.78 23.61
C GLU A 344 -16.68 4.09 24.21
N GLN A 345 -17.02 4.09 25.49
CA GLN A 345 -17.40 5.30 26.22
C GLN A 345 -16.22 6.23 26.52
N GLY A 346 -14.99 5.83 26.17
CA GLY A 346 -13.77 6.61 26.40
C GLY A 346 -13.13 6.41 27.77
N ASN A 347 -13.69 5.54 28.61
CA ASN A 347 -13.22 5.23 29.96
C ASN A 347 -12.13 4.16 29.93
N LYS A 348 -11.00 4.46 29.28
CA LYS A 348 -9.90 3.50 29.04
C LYS A 348 -9.35 2.85 30.32
N SER A 349 -9.23 3.61 31.41
CA SER A 349 -8.71 3.10 32.69
C SER A 349 -9.63 2.04 33.30
N GLU A 350 -10.95 2.24 33.20
CA GLU A 350 -11.93 1.30 33.75
C GLU A 350 -11.99 0.02 32.89
N ALA A 351 -11.87 0.16 31.56
CA ALA A 351 -11.73 -0.97 30.66
C ALA A 351 -10.52 -1.87 31.01
N GLN A 352 -9.37 -1.27 31.32
CA GLN A 352 -8.17 -2.00 31.77
C GLN A 352 -8.42 -2.77 33.07
N VAL A 353 -9.15 -2.18 34.03
CA VAL A 353 -9.53 -2.87 35.28
C VAL A 353 -10.39 -4.11 34.99
N TYR A 354 -11.38 -3.99 34.09
CA TYR A 354 -12.23 -5.13 33.74
C TYR A 354 -11.50 -6.22 32.96
N TRP A 355 -10.56 -5.90 32.06
CA TRP A 355 -9.71 -6.92 31.44
C TRP A 355 -8.80 -7.62 32.45
N CYS A 356 -8.22 -6.89 33.41
CA CYS A 356 -7.46 -7.50 34.51
C CYS A 356 -8.32 -8.47 35.34
N LYS A 357 -9.56 -8.08 35.69
CA LYS A 357 -10.51 -8.98 36.36
C LYS A 357 -10.82 -10.22 35.53
N ALA A 358 -11.04 -10.06 34.22
CA ALA A 358 -11.29 -11.19 33.32
C ALA A 358 -10.12 -12.19 33.31
N ILE A 359 -8.87 -11.70 33.31
CA ILE A 359 -7.65 -12.51 33.42
C ILE A 359 -7.56 -13.20 34.79
N GLU A 360 -7.84 -12.47 35.87
CA GLU A 360 -7.78 -13.00 37.24
C GLU A 360 -8.74 -14.18 37.45
N TYR A 361 -9.99 -14.03 37.01
CA TYR A 361 -11.01 -15.06 37.17
C TYR A 361 -10.83 -16.24 36.21
N GLN A 362 -10.43 -15.98 34.97
CA GLN A 362 -10.22 -17.03 33.97
C GLN A 362 -8.91 -16.82 33.19
N PRO A 363 -7.77 -17.24 33.75
CA PRO A 363 -6.45 -17.06 33.13
C PRO A 363 -6.27 -17.78 31.79
N HIS A 364 -7.15 -18.74 31.46
CA HIS A 364 -7.15 -19.48 30.20
C HIS A 364 -8.15 -18.87 29.18
N ASN A 365 -8.34 -17.55 29.20
CA ASN A 365 -9.05 -16.81 28.16
C ASN A 365 -8.08 -15.92 27.38
N LYS A 366 -7.81 -16.25 26.12
CA LYS A 366 -6.85 -15.50 25.29
C LYS A 366 -7.26 -14.06 24.99
N TRP A 367 -8.56 -13.81 24.81
CA TRP A 367 -9.08 -12.50 24.42
C TRP A 367 -8.87 -11.45 25.51
N SER A 368 -8.88 -11.84 26.78
CA SER A 368 -8.61 -10.94 27.90
C SER A 368 -7.18 -10.37 27.86
N TYR A 369 -6.18 -11.21 27.54
CA TYR A 369 -4.79 -10.73 27.37
C TYR A 369 -4.63 -9.91 26.10
N ILE A 370 -5.22 -10.35 24.99
CA ILE A 370 -5.10 -9.64 23.70
C ILE A 370 -5.66 -8.22 23.82
N SER A 371 -6.86 -8.08 24.37
CA SER A 371 -7.52 -6.78 24.53
C SER A 371 -6.76 -5.85 25.48
N LEU A 372 -6.26 -6.38 26.61
CA LEU A 372 -5.43 -5.61 27.54
C LEU A 372 -4.10 -5.18 26.91
N GLY A 373 -3.41 -6.09 26.21
CA GLY A 373 -2.14 -5.84 25.55
C GLY A 373 -2.26 -4.76 24.48
N TYR A 374 -3.29 -4.82 23.63
CA TYR A 374 -3.55 -3.74 22.66
C TYR A 374 -3.90 -2.41 23.32
N SER A 375 -4.62 -2.42 24.44
CA SER A 375 -4.88 -1.19 25.20
C SER A 375 -3.57 -0.56 25.71
N TYR A 376 -2.61 -1.36 26.18
CA TYR A 376 -1.30 -0.85 26.56
C TYR A 376 -0.48 -0.33 25.37
N LEU A 377 -0.58 -0.94 24.19
CA LEU A 377 0.05 -0.41 22.98
C LEU A 377 -0.56 0.94 22.56
N GLU A 378 -1.87 1.10 22.62
CA GLU A 378 -2.56 2.39 22.38
C GLU A 378 -2.06 3.48 23.34
N ASP A 379 -1.82 3.12 24.62
CA ASP A 379 -1.27 4.01 25.65
C ASP A 379 0.25 4.23 25.53
N LYS A 380 0.91 3.64 24.51
CA LYS A 380 2.37 3.62 24.33
C LYS A 380 3.15 2.99 25.49
N LYS A 381 2.50 2.15 26.31
CA LYS A 381 3.09 1.40 27.42
C LYS A 381 3.65 0.07 26.91
N ASN A 382 4.66 0.16 26.04
CA ASN A 382 5.19 -0.98 25.29
C ASN A 382 5.73 -2.12 26.16
N GLU A 383 6.31 -1.83 27.33
CA GLU A 383 6.81 -2.86 28.26
C GLU A 383 5.67 -3.68 28.88
N GLN A 384 4.62 -2.99 29.35
CA GLN A 384 3.45 -3.66 29.93
C GLN A 384 2.69 -4.50 28.88
N ALA A 385 2.61 -4.01 27.65
CA ALA A 385 2.04 -4.79 26.55
C ALA A 385 2.84 -6.09 26.31
N GLU A 386 4.17 -6.00 26.22
CA GLU A 386 5.05 -7.16 26.06
C GLU A 386 4.88 -8.16 27.21
N ASP A 387 4.82 -7.70 28.46
CA ASP A 387 4.62 -8.58 29.62
C ASP A 387 3.30 -9.36 29.53
N ILE A 388 2.21 -8.68 29.17
CA ILE A 388 0.88 -9.30 29.00
C ILE A 388 0.87 -10.29 27.83
N PHE A 389 1.48 -9.94 26.70
CA PHE A 389 1.54 -10.86 25.56
C PHE A 389 2.47 -12.05 25.83
N ASN A 390 3.56 -11.88 26.58
CA ASN A 390 4.42 -12.98 26.99
C ASN A 390 3.70 -13.92 27.98
N GLN A 391 2.87 -13.38 28.88
CA GLN A 391 1.97 -14.20 29.70
C GLN A 391 0.98 -14.98 28.83
N ALA A 392 0.36 -14.34 27.84
CA ALA A 392 -0.54 -15.01 26.91
C ALA A 392 0.16 -16.13 26.13
N LEU A 393 1.37 -15.89 25.62
CA LEU A 393 2.18 -16.90 24.93
C LEU A 393 2.53 -18.10 25.80
N SER A 394 2.62 -17.93 27.13
CA SER A 394 2.89 -19.06 28.04
C SER A 394 1.71 -20.05 28.13
N PHE A 395 0.48 -19.59 27.92
CA PHE A 395 -0.72 -20.42 27.90
C PHE A 395 -1.12 -20.85 26.48
N PHE A 396 -0.87 -20.00 25.48
CA PHE A 396 -1.38 -20.10 24.11
C PHE A 396 -0.29 -20.01 23.05
N GLY A 397 0.88 -20.60 23.30
CA GLY A 397 2.07 -20.44 22.46
C GLY A 397 1.95 -20.95 21.02
N GLU A 398 0.89 -21.69 20.69
CA GLU A 398 0.57 -22.16 19.33
C GLU A 398 -0.68 -21.50 18.74
N ASP A 399 -1.28 -20.52 19.43
CA ASP A 399 -2.48 -19.82 18.97
C ASP A 399 -2.11 -18.64 18.06
N PHE A 400 -2.70 -18.62 16.86
CA PHE A 400 -2.44 -17.60 15.84
C PHE A 400 -2.66 -16.16 16.35
N ASP A 401 -3.79 -15.90 17.02
CA ASP A 401 -4.17 -14.53 17.42
C ASP A 401 -3.21 -13.98 18.48
N VAL A 402 -2.74 -14.85 19.39
CA VAL A 402 -1.80 -14.49 20.45
C VAL A 402 -0.42 -14.21 19.89
N ILE A 403 0.08 -15.08 19.00
CA ILE A 403 1.38 -14.88 18.33
C ILE A 403 1.35 -13.60 17.49
N PHE A 404 0.28 -13.38 16.75
CA PHE A 404 0.11 -12.17 15.93
C PHE A 404 0.05 -10.90 16.78
N ALA A 405 -0.66 -10.93 17.90
CA ALA A 405 -0.71 -9.78 18.82
C ALA A 405 0.64 -9.51 19.51
N ALA A 406 1.37 -10.56 19.90
CA ALA A 406 2.74 -10.43 20.43
C ALA A 406 3.69 -9.80 19.40
N ALA A 407 3.55 -10.14 18.12
CA ALA A 407 4.34 -9.53 17.05
C ALA A 407 4.17 -8.00 16.99
N HIS A 408 2.97 -7.48 17.24
CA HIS A 408 2.70 -6.03 17.29
C HIS A 408 3.37 -5.34 18.48
N ALA A 409 3.52 -6.02 19.61
CA ALA A 409 4.23 -5.46 20.76
C ALA A 409 5.72 -5.30 20.49
N TYR A 410 6.36 -6.32 19.91
CA TYR A 410 7.76 -6.24 19.47
C TYR A 410 7.96 -5.18 18.39
N LEU A 411 7.02 -5.06 17.45
CA LEU A 411 7.03 -4.00 16.42
C LEU A 411 7.01 -2.60 17.05
N SER A 412 6.16 -2.40 18.07
CA SER A 412 6.02 -1.12 18.77
C SER A 412 7.30 -0.70 19.53
N LYS A 413 8.11 -1.69 19.95
CA LYS A 413 9.45 -1.48 20.52
C LYS A 413 10.55 -1.34 19.46
N ARG A 414 10.22 -1.48 18.17
CA ARG A 414 11.19 -1.55 17.05
C ARG A 414 12.14 -2.74 17.15
N ASP A 415 11.72 -3.83 17.81
CA ASP A 415 12.43 -5.11 17.79
C ASP A 415 11.97 -5.90 16.56
N TRP A 416 12.55 -5.53 15.41
CA TRP A 416 12.19 -6.11 14.11
C TRP A 416 12.45 -7.62 14.09
N HIS A 417 13.54 -8.09 14.69
CA HIS A 417 13.91 -9.50 14.63
C HIS A 417 12.90 -10.38 15.36
N LYS A 418 12.53 -10.06 16.61
CA LYS A 418 11.53 -10.84 17.34
C LYS A 418 10.16 -10.76 16.70
N SER A 419 9.76 -9.59 16.22
CA SER A 419 8.48 -9.41 15.53
C SER A 419 8.43 -10.25 14.23
N ALA A 420 9.51 -10.31 13.45
CA ALA A 420 9.62 -11.19 12.29
C ALA A 420 9.41 -12.67 12.66
N GLN A 421 10.10 -13.12 13.72
CA GLN A 421 10.04 -14.50 14.18
C GLN A 421 8.60 -14.89 14.59
N MET A 422 7.89 -14.00 15.28
CA MET A 422 6.48 -14.24 15.64
C MET A 422 5.59 -14.30 14.39
N LEU A 423 5.77 -13.40 13.41
CA LEU A 423 5.00 -13.44 12.16
C LEU A 423 5.31 -14.69 11.30
N GLU A 424 6.57 -15.14 11.27
CA GLU A 424 6.96 -16.41 10.64
C GLU A 424 6.27 -17.61 11.30
N GLN A 425 6.16 -17.63 12.64
CA GLN A 425 5.39 -18.64 13.38
C GLN A 425 3.89 -18.56 13.08
N ALA A 426 3.32 -17.35 13.03
CA ALA A 426 1.92 -17.15 12.65
C ALA A 426 1.63 -17.65 11.22
N LEU A 427 2.57 -17.48 10.28
CA LEU A 427 2.47 -18.03 8.93
C LEU A 427 2.62 -19.56 8.89
N ALA A 428 3.41 -20.16 9.79
CA ALA A 428 3.49 -21.62 9.88
C ALA A 428 2.14 -22.24 10.26
N ILE A 429 1.36 -21.55 11.11
CA ILE A 429 0.00 -21.96 11.51
C ILE A 429 -1.01 -21.66 10.41
N CYS A 430 -0.95 -20.47 9.81
CA CYS A 430 -1.87 -20.00 8.77
C CYS A 430 -1.12 -19.57 7.49
N PRO A 431 -0.65 -20.51 6.63
CA PRO A 431 0.22 -20.19 5.48
C PRO A 431 -0.40 -19.30 4.42
N ASN A 432 -1.73 -19.27 4.36
CA ASN A 432 -2.48 -18.50 3.36
C ASN A 432 -2.93 -17.12 3.89
N ASN A 433 -2.54 -16.72 5.09
CA ASN A 433 -2.93 -15.42 5.63
C ASN A 433 -2.13 -14.29 4.94
N GLU A 434 -2.79 -13.55 4.05
CA GLU A 434 -2.17 -12.48 3.27
C GLU A 434 -1.80 -11.25 4.11
N GLU A 435 -2.54 -10.96 5.19
CA GLU A 435 -2.22 -9.84 6.08
C GLU A 435 -0.86 -10.06 6.75
N VAL A 436 -0.63 -11.26 7.29
CA VAL A 436 0.65 -11.62 7.92
C VAL A 436 1.78 -11.61 6.89
N LYS A 437 1.51 -12.08 5.66
CA LYS A 437 2.48 -12.03 4.55
C LYS A 437 2.94 -10.61 4.25
N VAL A 438 2.00 -9.67 4.17
CA VAL A 438 2.29 -8.25 3.91
C VAL A 438 3.02 -7.60 5.09
N ARG A 439 2.57 -7.85 6.33
CA ARG A 439 3.24 -7.33 7.53
C ARG A 439 4.68 -7.82 7.67
N LEU A 440 4.95 -9.08 7.32
CA LEU A 440 6.29 -9.63 7.34
C LEU A 440 7.20 -8.96 6.29
N LEU A 441 6.67 -8.69 5.08
CA LEU A 441 7.40 -7.94 4.06
C LEU A 441 7.74 -6.53 4.53
N GLU A 442 6.75 -5.79 5.06
CA GLU A 442 6.94 -4.46 5.62
C GLU A 442 8.09 -4.46 6.61
N LEU A 443 8.07 -5.41 7.54
CA LEU A 443 9.07 -5.54 8.56
C LEU A 443 10.46 -5.81 7.98
N TYR A 444 10.60 -6.68 6.96
CA TYR A 444 11.90 -6.87 6.31
C TYR A 444 12.39 -5.61 5.64
N CYS A 445 11.52 -4.88 4.94
CA CYS A 445 11.86 -3.58 4.35
C CYS A 445 12.32 -2.56 5.41
N TYR A 446 11.76 -2.59 6.63
CA TYR A 446 12.15 -1.68 7.72
C TYR A 446 13.36 -2.15 8.54
N SER A 447 13.65 -3.46 8.56
CA SER A 447 14.75 -4.06 9.32
C SER A 447 16.14 -3.64 8.80
N GLY A 448 16.23 -3.19 7.56
CA GLY A 448 17.48 -2.82 6.89
C GLY A 448 18.18 -3.99 6.18
N ASP A 449 17.69 -5.23 6.32
CA ASP A 449 18.17 -6.39 5.55
C ASP A 449 17.53 -6.42 4.15
N LEU A 450 18.12 -5.65 3.23
CA LEU A 450 17.62 -5.47 1.87
C LEU A 450 17.58 -6.79 1.07
N ASN A 451 18.49 -7.73 1.35
CA ASN A 451 18.54 -9.00 0.64
C ASN A 451 17.39 -9.90 1.09
N LYS A 452 17.18 -10.06 2.41
CA LYS A 452 16.05 -10.84 2.94
C LYS A 452 14.71 -10.27 2.47
N ALA A 453 14.57 -8.94 2.47
CA ALA A 453 13.37 -8.27 1.96
C ALA A 453 13.11 -8.55 0.48
N LYS A 454 14.14 -8.48 -0.36
CA LYS A 454 14.05 -8.73 -1.81
C LYS A 454 13.72 -10.19 -2.12
N ASP A 455 14.37 -11.13 -1.44
CA ASP A 455 14.12 -12.56 -1.63
C ASP A 455 12.70 -12.93 -1.21
N TYR A 456 12.25 -12.41 -0.05
CA TYR A 456 10.89 -12.63 0.42
C TYR A 456 9.85 -12.02 -0.54
N PHE A 457 10.06 -10.79 -1.00
CA PHE A 457 9.22 -10.14 -2.02
C PHE A 457 9.07 -10.99 -3.29
N ASN A 458 10.17 -11.54 -3.81
CA ASN A 458 10.14 -12.38 -5.01
C ASN A 458 9.40 -13.71 -4.82
N SER A 459 9.40 -14.24 -3.59
CA SER A 459 8.67 -15.47 -3.24
C SER A 459 7.18 -15.23 -2.92
N LEU A 460 6.78 -13.96 -2.78
CA LEU A 460 5.48 -13.59 -2.24
C LEU A 460 4.38 -13.76 -3.29
N THR A 461 3.39 -14.59 -2.98
CA THR A 461 2.15 -14.70 -3.75
C THR A 461 1.00 -14.07 -2.97
N ILE A 462 0.46 -12.96 -3.47
CA ILE A 462 -0.74 -12.29 -2.97
C ILE A 462 -1.83 -12.43 -4.05
N THR A 463 -2.96 -13.00 -3.67
CA THR A 463 -4.11 -13.23 -4.58
C THR A 463 -5.17 -12.14 -4.46
N THR A 464 -5.20 -11.41 -3.34
CA THR A 464 -6.07 -10.25 -3.16
C THR A 464 -5.35 -8.94 -3.42
N VAL A 465 -6.12 -7.84 -3.43
CA VAL A 465 -5.58 -6.49 -3.59
C VAL A 465 -4.86 -6.10 -2.28
N PRO A 466 -3.54 -5.86 -2.28
CA PRO A 466 -2.82 -5.60 -1.04
C PRO A 466 -3.18 -4.23 -0.43
N PRO A 467 -3.03 -4.07 0.90
CA PRO A 467 -3.28 -2.80 1.59
C PRO A 467 -2.23 -1.76 1.20
N ASN A 468 -2.50 -0.47 1.45
CA ASN A 468 -1.60 0.60 1.01
C ASN A 468 -0.17 0.47 1.58
N SER A 469 -0.06 -0.03 2.82
CA SER A 469 1.21 -0.22 3.52
C SER A 469 2.17 -1.16 2.77
N TYR A 470 1.65 -2.10 1.98
CA TYR A 470 2.44 -2.93 1.06
C TYR A 470 3.18 -2.09 0.01
N TYR A 471 2.45 -1.24 -0.72
CA TYR A 471 3.02 -0.44 -1.81
C TYR A 471 4.06 0.55 -1.28
N GLN A 472 3.81 1.14 -0.11
CA GLN A 472 4.78 2.01 0.57
C GLN A 472 6.08 1.28 0.91
N ALA A 473 5.97 0.08 1.51
CA ALA A 473 7.13 -0.71 1.89
C ALA A 473 7.95 -1.18 0.68
N VAL A 474 7.29 -1.63 -0.38
CA VAL A 474 7.95 -2.09 -1.62
C VAL A 474 8.59 -0.93 -2.38
N ALA A 475 7.89 0.20 -2.52
CA ALA A 475 8.46 1.40 -3.13
C ALA A 475 9.74 1.83 -2.38
N LYS A 476 9.71 1.79 -1.04
CA LYS A 476 10.87 2.10 -0.21
C LYS A 476 12.00 1.08 -0.40
N LEU A 477 11.69 -0.22 -0.44
CA LEU A 477 12.69 -1.27 -0.72
C LEU A 477 13.43 -1.01 -2.03
N PHE A 478 12.70 -0.77 -3.13
CA PHE A 478 13.33 -0.50 -4.42
C PHE A 478 14.08 0.83 -4.45
N CYS A 479 13.67 1.83 -3.66
CA CYS A 479 14.47 3.04 -3.46
C CYS A 479 15.83 2.74 -2.82
N GLU A 480 15.86 1.93 -1.76
CA GLU A 480 17.10 1.57 -1.06
C GLU A 480 18.01 0.66 -1.92
N LEU A 481 17.42 -0.16 -2.79
CA LEU A 481 18.14 -0.96 -3.80
C LEU A 481 18.64 -0.13 -5.00
N GLY A 482 18.21 1.13 -5.12
CA GLY A 482 18.53 1.99 -6.27
C GLY A 482 17.79 1.62 -7.57
N GLU A 483 16.79 0.74 -7.51
CA GLU A 483 15.95 0.31 -8.64
C GLU A 483 14.79 1.30 -8.86
N TRP A 484 15.10 2.56 -9.17
CA TRP A 484 14.15 3.69 -9.20
C TRP A 484 12.98 3.52 -10.18
N GLU A 485 13.17 2.81 -11.29
CA GLU A 485 12.10 2.58 -12.26
C GLU A 485 11.01 1.66 -11.71
N LYS A 486 11.38 0.62 -10.96
CA LYS A 486 10.41 -0.25 -10.28
C LYS A 486 9.78 0.45 -9.10
N ALA A 487 10.56 1.24 -8.36
CA ALA A 487 10.04 2.03 -7.25
C ALA A 487 8.92 2.99 -7.71
N PHE A 488 8.96 3.47 -8.95
CA PHE A 488 7.97 4.39 -9.50
C PHE A 488 6.57 3.79 -9.52
N ASP A 489 6.43 2.56 -10.02
CA ASP A 489 5.11 1.93 -10.17
C ASP A 489 4.44 1.73 -8.80
N PHE A 490 5.20 1.26 -7.80
CA PHE A 490 4.68 1.11 -6.43
C PHE A 490 4.42 2.44 -5.72
N ALA A 491 5.26 3.46 -5.96
CA ALA A 491 5.04 4.78 -5.37
C ALA A 491 3.82 5.48 -5.97
N ALA A 492 3.54 5.27 -7.27
CA ALA A 492 2.34 5.77 -7.94
C ALA A 492 1.07 5.14 -7.34
N GLU A 493 1.05 3.81 -7.19
CA GLU A 493 -0.06 3.12 -6.54
C GLU A 493 -0.27 3.60 -5.08
N ALA A 494 0.81 3.84 -4.34
CA ALA A 494 0.72 4.29 -2.95
C ALA A 494 0.04 5.66 -2.77
N ILE A 495 0.25 6.59 -3.71
CA ILE A 495 -0.41 7.90 -3.69
C ILE A 495 -1.85 7.83 -4.17
N LEU A 496 -2.20 6.92 -5.08
CA LEU A 496 -3.58 6.74 -5.56
C LEU A 496 -4.47 6.10 -4.48
N LYS A 497 -3.92 5.15 -3.70
CA LYS A 497 -4.68 4.48 -2.64
C LYS A 497 -4.88 5.30 -1.38
N GLU A 498 -3.90 6.11 -0.98
CA GLU A 498 -4.06 7.09 0.10
C GLU A 498 -3.65 8.50 -0.38
N PRO A 499 -4.56 9.18 -1.11
CA PRO A 499 -4.31 10.50 -1.70
C PRO A 499 -3.96 11.61 -0.71
N THR A 500 -4.28 11.44 0.57
CA THR A 500 -4.07 12.45 1.63
C THR A 500 -2.79 12.21 2.44
N ASN A 501 -2.09 11.10 2.22
CA ASN A 501 -0.91 10.74 3.00
C ASN A 501 0.37 11.44 2.51
N ILE A 502 0.81 12.45 3.26
CA ILE A 502 1.98 13.30 2.96
C ILE A 502 3.28 12.49 2.78
N HIS A 503 3.44 11.36 3.48
CA HIS A 503 4.62 10.51 3.35
C HIS A 503 4.70 9.87 1.96
N ASN A 504 3.55 9.49 1.39
CA ASN A 504 3.47 8.90 0.05
C ASN A 504 3.80 9.94 -1.01
N HIS A 505 3.30 11.18 -0.84
CA HIS A 505 3.65 12.30 -1.73
C HIS A 505 5.15 12.55 -1.75
N SER A 506 5.78 12.59 -0.58
CA SER A 506 7.22 12.81 -0.43
C SER A 506 8.04 11.67 -1.08
N LEU A 507 7.62 10.41 -0.87
CA LEU A 507 8.25 9.25 -1.48
C LEU A 507 8.11 9.27 -3.00
N PHE A 508 6.92 9.55 -3.51
CA PHE A 508 6.65 9.65 -4.94
C PHE A 508 7.50 10.73 -5.62
N ILE A 509 7.54 11.94 -5.07
CA ILE A 509 8.37 13.04 -5.60
C ILE A 509 9.86 12.64 -5.64
N LYS A 510 10.36 11.98 -4.57
CA LYS A 510 11.75 11.47 -4.53
C LYS A 510 12.00 10.47 -5.66
N VAL A 511 11.09 9.52 -5.85
CA VAL A 511 11.20 8.48 -6.89
C VAL A 511 11.14 9.07 -8.28
N VAL A 512 10.21 9.99 -8.55
CA VAL A 512 10.08 10.69 -9.85
C VAL A 512 11.38 11.41 -10.19
N ARG A 513 11.98 12.13 -9.23
CA ARG A 513 13.26 12.85 -9.44
C ARG A 513 14.40 11.91 -9.82
N LYS A 514 14.52 10.75 -9.15
CA LYS A 514 15.62 9.82 -9.38
C LYS A 514 15.41 8.93 -10.62
N SER A 515 14.18 8.54 -10.91
CA SER A 515 13.81 7.79 -12.12
C SER A 515 13.74 8.65 -13.38
N LYS A 516 13.60 9.98 -13.24
CA LYS A 516 13.37 10.94 -14.33
C LYS A 516 12.08 10.70 -15.13
N LYS A 517 11.14 9.91 -14.59
CA LYS A 517 9.81 9.63 -15.17
C LYS A 517 8.82 10.78 -14.97
N PHE A 518 9.20 11.99 -15.37
CA PHE A 518 8.40 13.20 -15.10
C PHE A 518 7.08 13.19 -15.87
N LYS A 519 7.08 12.73 -17.13
CA LYS A 519 5.87 12.69 -17.96
C LYS A 519 4.88 11.65 -17.46
N GLU A 520 5.34 10.44 -17.13
CA GLU A 520 4.47 9.41 -16.55
C GLU A 520 3.90 9.88 -15.21
N ALA A 521 4.70 10.54 -14.37
CA ALA A 521 4.24 11.08 -13.10
C ALA A 521 3.13 12.13 -13.25
N LEU A 522 3.26 13.03 -14.24
CA LEU A 522 2.24 14.04 -14.53
C LEU A 522 0.94 13.39 -14.99
N ASN A 523 1.00 12.35 -15.83
CA ASN A 523 -0.20 11.61 -16.25
C ASN A 523 -0.92 10.96 -15.07
N VAL A 524 -0.19 10.34 -14.13
CA VAL A 524 -0.78 9.76 -12.91
C VAL A 524 -1.50 10.82 -12.09
N ILE A 525 -0.94 12.03 -11.99
CA ILE A 525 -1.52 13.13 -11.21
C ILE A 525 -2.74 13.73 -11.90
N GLU A 526 -2.69 13.91 -13.22
CA GLU A 526 -3.74 14.58 -13.98
C GLU A 526 -5.09 13.87 -13.91
N GLN A 527 -5.08 12.54 -13.74
CA GLN A 527 -6.30 11.74 -13.58
C GLN A 527 -7.06 12.05 -12.28
N GLU A 528 -6.38 12.57 -11.26
CA GLU A 528 -6.95 12.79 -9.92
C GLU A 528 -7.31 14.27 -9.64
N LEU A 529 -6.95 15.20 -10.54
CA LEU A 529 -7.15 16.64 -10.35
C LEU A 529 -8.61 17.08 -10.37
N ASP A 530 -9.52 16.25 -10.88
CA ASP A 530 -10.96 16.51 -10.91
C ASP A 530 -11.64 16.29 -9.56
N ASN A 531 -10.97 15.60 -8.61
CA ASN A 531 -11.53 15.33 -7.28
C ASN A 531 -11.22 16.49 -6.29
N PRO A 532 -12.23 17.28 -5.88
CA PRO A 532 -12.02 18.49 -5.07
C PRO A 532 -11.43 18.24 -3.68
N GLU A 533 -11.60 17.04 -3.08
CA GLU A 533 -11.08 16.74 -1.74
C GLU A 533 -9.56 16.56 -1.72
N ILE A 534 -8.98 16.09 -2.83
CA ILE A 534 -7.55 15.73 -2.94
C ILE A 534 -6.79 16.62 -3.92
N ARG A 535 -7.53 17.42 -4.71
CA ARG A 535 -7.02 18.33 -5.74
C ARG A 535 -5.87 19.20 -5.26
N THR A 536 -6.01 19.81 -4.09
CA THR A 536 -4.96 20.67 -3.51
C THR A 536 -3.64 19.91 -3.29
N ASN A 537 -3.70 18.68 -2.76
CA ASN A 537 -2.52 17.85 -2.53
C ASN A 537 -1.86 17.45 -3.86
N PHE A 538 -2.66 17.06 -4.85
CA PHE A 538 -2.15 16.65 -6.16
C PHE A 538 -1.62 17.84 -6.98
N LEU A 539 -2.19 19.03 -6.82
CA LEU A 539 -1.62 20.27 -7.36
C LEU A 539 -0.25 20.59 -6.73
N LEU A 540 -0.06 20.34 -5.43
CA LEU A 540 1.25 20.50 -4.78
C LEU A 540 2.29 19.50 -5.33
N ILE A 541 1.91 18.23 -5.51
CA ILE A 541 2.79 17.22 -6.12
C ILE A 541 3.13 17.60 -7.57
N LYS A 542 2.13 18.01 -8.36
CA LYS A 542 2.30 18.49 -9.75
C LYS A 542 3.28 19.67 -9.78
N THR A 543 3.09 20.65 -8.91
CA THR A 543 3.98 21.82 -8.80
C THR A 543 5.42 21.38 -8.48
N ALA A 544 5.61 20.50 -7.49
CA ALA A 544 6.93 20.01 -7.09
C ALA A 544 7.66 19.19 -8.18
N ILE A 545 6.92 18.58 -9.11
CA ILE A 545 7.43 17.87 -10.29
C ILE A 545 7.75 18.85 -11.42
N LEU A 546 6.84 19.77 -11.75
CA LEU A 546 7.03 20.79 -12.78
C LEU A 546 8.21 21.72 -12.44
N GLU A 547 8.41 22.03 -11.16
CA GLU A 547 9.58 22.73 -10.64
C GLU A 547 10.91 22.04 -10.93
N GLN A 548 10.94 20.77 -11.34
CA GLN A 548 12.18 20.09 -11.74
C GLN A 548 12.47 20.26 -13.23
N LEU A 549 11.47 20.62 -14.03
CA LEU A 549 11.58 20.81 -15.47
C LEU A 549 11.97 22.27 -15.80
N ILE A 550 12.64 22.49 -16.93
CA ILE A 550 13.12 23.82 -17.35
C ILE A 550 12.00 24.63 -18.02
N GLU A 551 11.14 23.99 -18.81
CA GLU A 551 10.17 24.67 -19.67
C GLU A 551 8.79 25.03 -19.05
N PRO A 552 8.18 24.26 -18.13
CA PRO A 552 6.80 24.50 -17.69
C PRO A 552 6.67 25.40 -16.44
N ILE A 553 7.47 26.48 -16.34
CA ILE A 553 7.39 27.43 -15.21
C ILE A 553 5.99 28.07 -15.12
N ASN A 554 5.39 28.38 -16.27
CA ASN A 554 4.06 28.98 -16.34
C ASN A 554 2.95 28.02 -15.86
N GLU A 555 3.07 26.72 -16.13
CA GLU A 555 2.11 25.71 -15.66
C GLU A 555 2.22 25.51 -14.15
N ALA A 556 3.43 25.53 -13.60
CA ALA A 556 3.65 25.50 -12.16
C ALA A 556 3.04 26.75 -11.47
N ARG A 557 3.16 27.95 -12.07
CA ARG A 557 2.45 29.17 -11.60
C ARG A 557 0.94 29.01 -11.61
N GLN A 558 0.38 28.44 -12.67
CA GLN A 558 -1.06 28.20 -12.74
C GLN A 558 -1.51 27.27 -11.61
N CYS A 559 -0.76 26.19 -11.34
CA CYS A 559 -1.03 25.29 -10.22
C CYS A 559 -1.01 26.04 -8.87
N LEU A 560 0.02 26.86 -8.62
CA LEU A 560 0.12 27.70 -7.40
C LEU A 560 -1.06 28.68 -7.27
N SER A 561 -1.50 29.29 -8.38
CA SER A 561 -2.62 30.23 -8.38
C SER A 561 -3.95 29.56 -8.03
N LEU A 562 -4.16 28.34 -8.51
CA LEU A 562 -5.34 27.53 -8.19
C LEU A 562 -5.33 27.12 -6.71
N ILE A 563 -4.18 26.69 -6.18
CA ILE A 563 -4.05 26.34 -4.75
C ILE A 563 -4.37 27.54 -3.85
N LYS A 564 -3.90 28.75 -4.20
CA LYS A 564 -4.18 29.98 -3.45
C LYS A 564 -5.66 30.37 -3.45
N GLN A 565 -6.37 30.12 -4.55
CA GLN A 565 -7.82 30.36 -4.63
C GLN A 565 -8.63 29.41 -3.73
N GLU A 566 -8.07 28.24 -3.41
CA GLU A 566 -8.67 27.23 -2.52
C GLU A 566 -8.39 27.50 -1.02
N ASN A 567 -7.83 28.67 -0.65
CA ASN A 567 -7.59 29.10 0.74
C ASN A 567 -6.72 28.16 1.60
N SER A 568 -5.89 27.31 0.97
CA SER A 568 -4.97 26.40 1.66
C SER A 568 -3.59 27.04 1.80
N CYS A 569 -3.38 27.84 2.84
CA CYS A 569 -2.03 28.32 3.17
C CYS A 569 -1.23 27.20 3.84
N SER A 570 -0.66 26.28 3.05
CA SER A 570 0.21 25.22 3.54
C SER A 570 1.68 25.67 3.50
N ARG A 571 2.48 25.17 4.45
CA ARG A 571 3.93 25.39 4.44
C ARG A 571 4.58 24.93 3.12
N ASP A 572 4.09 23.83 2.55
CA ASP A 572 4.58 23.29 1.28
C ASP A 572 4.27 24.20 0.08
N LEU A 573 3.17 24.95 0.11
CA LEU A 573 2.84 25.96 -0.89
C LEU A 573 3.87 27.09 -0.91
N VAL A 574 4.24 27.60 0.27
CA VAL A 574 5.27 28.64 0.42
C VAL A 574 6.62 28.14 -0.08
N ILE A 575 6.96 26.87 0.21
CA ILE A 575 8.19 26.23 -0.24
C ILE A 575 8.23 26.11 -1.77
N CYS A 576 7.14 25.66 -2.39
CA CYS A 576 7.03 25.55 -3.85
C CYS A 576 7.11 26.93 -4.51
N GLU A 577 6.41 27.93 -3.96
CA GLU A 577 6.47 29.31 -4.43
C GLU A 577 7.88 29.90 -4.36
N ASN A 578 8.61 29.66 -3.26
CA ASN A 578 10.00 30.09 -3.13
C ASN A 578 10.91 29.42 -4.17
N ARG A 579 10.77 28.11 -4.40
CA ARG A 579 11.56 27.38 -5.41
C ARG A 579 11.27 27.83 -6.83
N LEU A 580 10.01 28.05 -7.15
CA LEU A 580 9.60 28.56 -8.45
C LEU A 580 10.15 29.98 -8.67
N ARG A 581 10.09 30.83 -7.64
CA ARG A 581 10.66 32.18 -7.67
C ARG A 581 12.17 32.19 -7.87
N LEU A 582 12.88 31.22 -7.28
CA LEU A 582 14.31 31.03 -7.51
C LEU A 582 14.61 30.69 -8.98
N LYS A 583 13.82 29.80 -9.59
CA LYS A 583 13.93 29.51 -11.03
C LYS A 583 13.59 30.69 -11.92
N GLU A 584 12.62 31.50 -11.53
CA GLU A 584 12.17 32.67 -12.28
C GLU A 584 13.18 33.83 -12.27
N ASN A 585 13.94 33.98 -11.19
CA ASN A 585 14.92 35.06 -11.03
C ASN A 585 16.30 34.75 -11.66
N ILE A 586 16.53 33.53 -12.15
CA ILE A 586 17.82 33.12 -12.77
C ILE A 586 17.94 33.61 -14.24
N PHE A 587 16.88 34.14 -14.85
CA PHE A 587 16.95 34.73 -16.19
C PHE A 587 16.60 36.22 -16.16
N SER A 588 17.48 37.03 -15.58
CA SER A 588 17.61 38.42 -16.04
C SER A 588 18.74 38.47 -17.07
N ASP A 589 18.54 39.24 -18.15
CA ASP A 589 19.43 39.41 -19.30
C ASP A 589 20.86 39.96 -18.97
N GLN A 590 21.29 39.95 -17.71
CA GLN A 590 22.52 40.60 -17.24
C GLN A 590 23.74 39.69 -17.02
N LEU A 591 23.68 38.38 -17.24
CA LEU A 591 24.85 37.51 -17.02
C LEU A 591 25.16 36.54 -18.16
N SER A 592 24.86 36.93 -19.40
CA SER A 592 25.24 36.22 -20.62
C SER A 592 26.63 36.59 -21.13
N GLN A 593 27.65 36.70 -20.27
CA GLN A 593 29.06 36.81 -20.70
C GLN A 593 30.07 36.30 -19.65
N VAL A 594 30.04 35.04 -19.22
CA VAL A 594 31.22 34.46 -18.50
C VAL A 594 31.36 32.95 -18.73
N GLU A 595 31.82 32.55 -19.91
CA GLU A 595 32.17 31.15 -20.22
C GLU A 595 33.68 30.83 -20.08
N SER A 596 34.55 31.81 -19.78
CA SER A 596 36.01 31.61 -19.90
C SER A 596 36.80 31.57 -18.58
N ILE A 597 36.16 31.68 -17.40
CA ILE A 597 36.87 31.81 -16.12
C ILE A 597 36.65 30.58 -15.25
N LYS A 598 37.74 29.88 -14.88
CA LYS A 598 37.73 28.65 -14.08
C LYS A 598 37.43 28.86 -12.58
N THR A 599 37.74 30.02 -12.01
CA THR A 599 37.44 30.31 -10.60
C THR A 599 36.97 31.74 -10.38
N LYS A 600 35.79 31.93 -9.79
CA LYS A 600 35.22 33.26 -9.50
C LYS A 600 35.17 33.51 -7.98
N ILE A 601 35.47 34.74 -7.57
CA ILE A 601 35.63 35.14 -6.16
C ILE A 601 34.44 36.02 -5.77
N PHE A 602 33.85 35.73 -4.61
CA PHE A 602 32.79 36.57 -4.07
C PHE A 602 32.94 36.81 -2.57
N TYR A 603 32.48 37.99 -2.16
CA TYR A 603 32.39 38.45 -0.77
C TYR A 603 30.93 38.69 -0.42
N CYS A 604 30.59 38.42 0.84
CA CYS A 604 29.30 38.79 1.40
C CYS A 604 29.55 39.73 2.58
N THR A 605 29.05 40.97 2.51
CA THR A 605 29.30 42.01 3.53
C THR A 605 28.02 42.63 4.06
N ASP A 606 28.09 43.22 5.25
CA ASP A 606 27.08 44.09 5.83
C ASP A 606 27.70 45.45 6.21
N LYS A 607 26.95 46.30 6.93
CA LYS A 607 27.43 47.62 7.37
C LYS A 607 28.67 47.52 8.27
N ALA A 608 28.68 46.60 9.24
CA ALA A 608 29.77 46.46 10.22
C ALA A 608 31.06 45.91 9.57
N TYR A 609 30.92 45.07 8.54
CA TYR A 609 32.03 44.47 7.81
C TYR A 609 32.40 45.20 6.50
N SER A 610 31.80 46.37 6.24
CA SER A 610 32.04 47.17 5.04
C SER A 610 33.51 47.62 4.88
N LEU A 611 34.14 48.12 5.93
CA LEU A 611 35.57 48.49 5.92
C LEU A 611 36.49 47.25 5.92
N PRO A 612 36.28 46.23 6.78
CA PRO A 612 37.04 44.97 6.72
C PRO A 612 37.06 44.33 5.33
N THR A 613 35.91 44.24 4.66
CA THR A 613 35.81 43.67 3.31
C THR A 613 36.69 44.43 2.31
N LEU A 614 36.75 45.76 2.41
CA LEU A 614 37.57 46.58 1.53
C LEU A 614 39.08 46.33 1.75
N VAL A 615 39.50 46.18 3.01
CA VAL A 615 40.87 45.78 3.37
C VAL A 615 41.20 44.38 2.87
N SER A 616 40.25 43.43 2.95
CA SER A 616 40.42 42.08 2.40
C SER A 616 40.61 42.12 0.88
N ILE A 617 39.75 42.84 0.14
CA ILE A 617 39.87 43.03 -1.32
C ILE A 617 41.21 43.68 -1.68
N PHE A 618 41.67 44.67 -0.90
CA PHE A 618 42.98 45.28 -1.11
C PHE A 618 44.13 44.28 -0.93
N SER A 619 44.07 43.46 0.12
CA SER A 619 45.06 42.40 0.36
C SER A 619 45.06 41.34 -0.76
N LEU A 620 43.87 40.96 -1.26
CA LEU A 620 43.70 40.08 -2.41
C LEU A 620 44.44 40.66 -3.63
N HIS A 621 44.20 41.93 -3.94
CA HIS A 621 44.81 42.61 -5.08
C HIS A 621 46.34 42.66 -4.98
N LYS A 622 46.91 42.90 -3.80
CA LYS A 622 48.36 43.08 -3.60
C LYS A 622 49.18 41.90 -4.16
N HIS A 623 48.70 40.67 -3.98
CA HIS A 623 49.39 39.44 -4.38
C HIS A 623 48.77 38.70 -5.57
N ASN A 624 47.57 39.10 -6.04
CA ASN A 624 46.82 38.36 -7.08
C ASN A 624 46.42 39.22 -8.30
N LYS A 625 47.15 40.30 -8.61
CA LYS A 625 46.82 41.24 -9.71
C LYS A 625 46.51 40.56 -11.05
N HIS A 626 47.30 39.56 -11.43
CA HIS A 626 47.12 38.84 -12.70
C HIS A 626 45.79 38.09 -12.75
N LYS A 627 45.42 37.45 -11.63
CA LYS A 627 44.15 36.72 -11.49
C LYS A 627 42.94 37.65 -11.48
N LEU A 628 43.09 38.93 -11.12
CA LEU A 628 41.98 39.89 -11.04
C LEU A 628 41.82 40.75 -12.29
N LYS A 629 42.81 40.81 -13.18
CA LYS A 629 42.87 41.76 -14.30
C LYS A 629 41.63 41.74 -15.21
N ASN A 630 40.97 40.60 -15.36
CA ASN A 630 39.75 40.41 -16.16
C ASN A 630 38.66 39.62 -15.43
N ASN A 631 38.80 39.43 -14.12
CA ASN A 631 37.88 38.60 -13.35
C ASN A 631 37.13 39.48 -12.34
N PRO A 632 35.80 39.58 -12.44
CA PRO A 632 35.03 40.38 -11.50
C PRO A 632 35.09 39.76 -10.09
N ILE A 633 35.20 40.64 -9.10
CA ILE A 633 34.93 40.32 -7.70
C ILE A 633 33.47 40.66 -7.44
N TYR A 634 32.69 39.68 -7.01
CA TYR A 634 31.28 39.91 -6.68
C TYR A 634 31.15 40.29 -5.21
N VAL A 635 30.48 41.40 -4.93
CA VAL A 635 30.17 41.88 -3.58
C VAL A 635 28.67 41.82 -3.37
N VAL A 636 28.26 40.96 -2.45
CA VAL A 636 26.85 40.69 -2.14
C VAL A 636 26.49 41.33 -0.80
N ALA A 637 25.49 42.20 -0.79
CA ALA A 637 24.99 42.83 0.43
C ALA A 637 23.53 43.27 0.25
N ASP A 638 22.92 43.80 1.31
CA ASP A 638 21.60 44.45 1.21
C ASP A 638 21.70 45.84 0.57
N GLU A 639 20.59 46.31 0.00
CA GLU A 639 20.52 47.60 -0.68
C GLU A 639 21.09 48.79 0.15
N PRO A 640 20.79 48.93 1.46
CA PRO A 640 21.36 50.00 2.28
C PRO A 640 22.88 49.92 2.42
N THR A 641 23.44 48.72 2.59
CA THR A 641 24.90 48.54 2.65
C THR A 641 25.52 48.84 1.30
N LEU A 642 24.94 48.37 0.19
CA LEU A 642 25.44 48.66 -1.14
C LEU A 642 25.46 50.16 -1.42
N LYS A 643 24.41 50.90 -1.05
CA LYS A 643 24.36 52.36 -1.17
C LYS A 643 25.51 53.05 -0.42
N LEU A 644 25.85 52.54 0.77
CA LEU A 644 26.97 53.04 1.58
C LEU A 644 28.33 52.76 0.92
N ILE A 645 28.56 51.54 0.42
CA ILE A 645 29.91 51.10 0.02
C ILE A 645 30.25 51.36 -1.45
N LYS A 646 29.24 51.48 -2.32
CA LYS A 646 29.42 51.40 -3.78
C LYS A 646 30.39 52.45 -4.32
N GLU A 647 30.25 53.71 -3.92
CA GLU A 647 31.16 54.77 -4.38
C GLU A 647 32.60 54.53 -3.95
N ALA A 648 32.83 54.22 -2.67
CA ALA A 648 34.16 53.97 -2.14
C ALA A 648 34.84 52.78 -2.84
N TYR A 649 34.10 51.68 -2.99
CA TYR A 649 34.62 50.47 -3.63
C TYR A 649 34.92 50.70 -5.12
N GLN A 650 34.08 51.47 -5.82
CA GLN A 650 34.32 51.82 -7.22
C GLN A 650 35.55 52.71 -7.39
N VAL A 651 35.78 53.68 -6.50
CA VAL A 651 36.98 54.51 -6.53
C VAL A 651 38.24 53.68 -6.28
N LEU A 652 38.21 52.78 -5.29
CA LEU A 652 39.32 51.86 -5.07
C LEU A 652 39.54 50.94 -6.29
N ALA A 653 38.47 50.38 -6.84
CA ALA A 653 38.53 49.50 -8.00
C ALA A 653 39.15 50.20 -9.23
N GLN A 654 38.78 51.46 -9.48
CA GLN A 654 39.38 52.27 -10.55
C GLN A 654 40.88 52.49 -10.33
N ASN A 655 41.29 52.84 -9.11
CA ASN A 655 42.70 53.07 -8.77
C ASN A 655 43.56 51.80 -8.83
N LEU A 656 42.96 50.63 -8.59
CA LEU A 656 43.63 49.33 -8.61
C LEU A 656 43.43 48.55 -9.92
N ASN A 657 42.69 49.10 -10.88
CA ASN A 657 42.28 48.41 -12.11
C ASN A 657 41.62 47.04 -11.83
N LEU A 658 40.64 47.04 -10.93
CA LEU A 658 39.80 45.90 -10.57
C LEU A 658 38.40 46.05 -11.17
N ILE A 659 37.72 44.92 -11.35
CA ILE A 659 36.29 44.86 -11.70
C ILE A 659 35.55 44.39 -10.44
N ILE A 660 34.67 45.23 -9.90
CA ILE A 660 33.82 44.89 -8.75
C ILE A 660 32.36 44.98 -9.19
N GLU A 661 31.65 43.87 -9.06
CA GLU A 661 30.22 43.75 -9.36
C GLU A 661 29.42 43.71 -8.07
N PHE A 662 28.38 44.54 -7.97
CA PHE A 662 27.57 44.67 -6.78
C PHE A 662 26.23 43.96 -6.97
N ILE A 663 25.89 43.09 -6.03
CA ILE A 663 24.69 42.27 -6.10
C ILE A 663 23.85 42.52 -4.86
N ASP A 664 22.66 43.06 -5.08
CA ASP A 664 21.65 43.21 -4.04
C ASP A 664 21.04 41.84 -3.73
N ILE A 665 21.19 41.37 -2.49
CA ILE A 665 20.66 40.07 -2.10
C ILE A 665 19.13 40.00 -2.21
N GLU A 666 18.41 41.10 -1.98
CA GLU A 666 16.94 41.15 -2.10
C GLU A 666 16.50 41.04 -3.57
N SER A 667 17.37 41.40 -4.52
CA SER A 667 17.12 41.19 -5.94
C SER A 667 17.15 39.71 -6.32
N LEU A 668 17.94 38.90 -5.62
CA LEU A 668 18.05 37.46 -5.82
C LEU A 668 16.93 36.70 -5.08
N PHE A 669 16.64 37.11 -3.84
CA PHE A 669 15.69 36.46 -2.94
C PHE A 669 14.76 37.51 -2.32
N LYS A 670 13.76 37.97 -3.07
CA LYS A 670 12.82 39.00 -2.61
C LYS A 670 12.07 38.56 -1.34
N GLY A 671 12.00 39.41 -0.33
CA GLY A 671 11.26 39.15 0.91
C GLY A 671 12.06 38.31 1.92
N LEU A 672 13.39 38.27 1.77
CA LEU A 672 14.30 37.72 2.78
C LEU A 672 14.07 38.36 4.15
N SER A 673 13.73 39.65 4.17
CA SER A 673 13.34 40.40 5.36
C SER A 673 12.16 39.82 6.14
N ASP A 674 11.28 39.08 5.48
CA ASP A 674 10.04 38.54 6.07
C ASP A 674 10.30 37.24 6.83
N TYR A 675 11.39 36.57 6.46
CA TYR A 675 11.94 35.47 7.24
C TYR A 675 12.67 36.11 8.42
N ASN A 676 12.23 35.82 9.64
CA ASN A 676 12.93 36.21 10.87
C ASN A 676 14.27 35.45 10.98
N LEU A 677 15.18 35.68 10.03
CA LEU A 677 16.54 35.16 9.96
C LEU A 677 17.31 35.77 11.11
N THR A 678 17.16 35.16 12.27
CA THR A 678 17.81 35.56 13.51
C THR A 678 19.09 34.76 13.63
N THR A 679 20.22 35.46 13.77
CA THR A 679 21.44 34.84 14.26
C THR A 679 21.33 34.75 15.78
N GLY A 680 21.52 33.55 16.33
CA GLY A 680 21.53 33.38 17.78
C GLY A 680 22.82 33.96 18.39
N TYR A 681 22.74 34.42 19.63
CA TYR A 681 23.88 34.92 20.43
C TYR A 681 25.15 34.09 20.21
N GLY A 682 26.21 34.73 19.71
CA GLY A 682 27.54 34.14 19.68
C GLY A 682 28.20 34.26 21.06
N VAL A 683 28.66 33.15 21.64
CA VAL A 683 29.38 33.14 22.94
C VAL A 683 30.66 34.00 22.91
N PHE A 684 31.24 34.27 21.72
CA PHE A 684 32.43 35.12 21.55
C PHE A 684 32.16 36.59 21.14
N THR A 685 30.91 36.95 20.85
CA THR A 685 30.55 38.31 20.43
C THR A 685 29.38 38.80 21.27
N GLY A 686 29.67 39.64 22.27
CA GLY A 686 28.61 40.44 22.90
C GLY A 686 27.98 41.32 21.83
N GLY A 687 26.71 41.07 21.51
CA GLY A 687 25.90 41.81 20.54
C GLY A 687 25.06 40.89 19.65
N ASP A 688 23.85 41.35 19.27
CA ASP A 688 22.95 40.72 18.29
C ASP A 688 23.51 40.69 16.84
N SER A 689 24.82 40.91 16.66
CA SER A 689 25.46 41.22 15.38
C SER A 689 26.35 40.09 14.84
N LEU A 690 25.84 38.86 14.84
CA LEU A 690 26.34 37.89 13.86
C LEU A 690 25.67 38.20 12.51
N SER A 691 26.51 38.26 11.48
CA SER A 691 26.18 38.94 10.24
C SER A 691 25.19 38.15 9.36
N ARG A 692 24.20 38.84 8.80
CA ARG A 692 23.31 38.29 7.74
C ARG A 692 24.10 37.73 6.54
N THR A 693 25.37 38.12 6.39
CA THR A 693 26.27 37.67 5.32
C THR A 693 26.50 36.17 5.30
N ALA A 694 26.37 35.49 6.44
CA ALA A 694 26.44 34.04 6.54
C ALA A 694 25.36 33.35 5.68
N TYR A 695 24.16 33.93 5.64
CA TYR A 695 23.07 33.47 4.80
C TYR A 695 23.30 33.88 3.34
N TYR A 696 23.79 35.10 3.10
CA TYR A 696 24.03 35.63 1.76
C TYR A 696 24.97 34.74 0.94
N ARG A 697 26.00 34.14 1.55
CA ARG A 697 26.90 33.24 0.82
C ARG A 697 26.26 31.93 0.38
N LEU A 698 25.29 31.40 1.13
CA LEU A 698 24.59 30.16 0.76
C LEU A 698 23.63 30.42 -0.39
N PHE A 699 22.85 31.49 -0.24
CA PHE A 699 21.93 32.00 -1.23
C PHE A 699 22.65 32.33 -2.54
N PHE A 700 23.74 33.08 -2.47
CA PHE A 700 24.50 33.43 -3.66
C PHE A 700 25.27 32.25 -4.23
N GLY A 701 25.84 31.36 -3.40
CA GLY A 701 26.49 30.14 -3.87
C GLY A 701 25.57 29.24 -4.71
N GLN A 702 24.29 29.16 -4.35
CA GLN A 702 23.26 28.47 -5.14
C GLN A 702 23.09 29.14 -6.52
N VAL A 703 22.88 30.46 -6.54
CA VAL A 703 22.71 31.24 -7.79
C VAL A 703 23.91 31.05 -8.72
N LEU A 704 25.12 31.10 -8.15
CA LEU A 704 26.35 30.93 -8.92
C LEU A 704 26.47 29.53 -9.52
N ASN A 705 26.15 28.48 -8.74
CA ASN A 705 26.14 27.10 -9.24
C ASN A 705 25.18 26.91 -10.43
N ASP A 706 24.05 27.61 -10.43
CA ASP A 706 23.04 27.51 -11.48
C ASP A 706 23.44 28.31 -12.74
N ILE A 707 24.10 29.46 -12.59
CA ILE A 707 24.44 30.37 -13.70
C ILE A 707 25.75 30.00 -14.41
N SER A 708 26.68 29.29 -13.76
CA SER A 708 27.91 28.84 -14.44
C SER A 708 28.30 27.43 -14.02
N PRO A 709 27.62 26.40 -14.56
CA PRO A 709 28.05 25.03 -14.39
C PRO A 709 29.47 24.84 -14.94
N ASN A 710 30.23 23.94 -14.32
CA ASN A 710 31.63 23.64 -14.64
C ASN A 710 32.67 24.69 -14.23
N SER A 711 32.37 25.50 -13.22
CA SER A 711 33.30 26.44 -12.58
C SER A 711 33.55 26.14 -11.10
N ARG A 712 34.66 26.66 -10.56
CA ARG A 712 34.96 26.66 -9.13
C ARG A 712 34.64 28.02 -8.53
N TRP A 713 34.06 28.05 -7.34
CA TRP A 713 33.71 29.31 -6.67
C TRP A 713 34.46 29.43 -5.36
N LEU A 714 35.02 30.62 -5.10
CA LEU A 714 35.74 30.90 -3.87
C LEU A 714 35.01 32.00 -3.09
N TYR A 715 34.41 31.61 -1.98
CA TYR A 715 33.94 32.54 -0.97
C TYR A 715 35.10 32.93 -0.06
N ILE A 716 35.28 34.23 0.16
CA ILE A 716 36.25 34.78 1.09
C ILE A 716 35.51 35.61 2.14
N ASP A 717 35.78 35.33 3.42
CA ASP A 717 35.16 36.06 4.52
C ASP A 717 35.74 37.48 4.66
N SER A 718 34.90 38.40 5.14
CA SER A 718 35.19 39.85 5.15
C SER A 718 36.35 40.25 6.06
N ASP A 719 36.70 39.42 7.04
CA ASP A 719 37.76 39.65 8.02
C ASP A 719 39.04 38.86 7.76
N THR A 720 39.27 38.48 6.50
CA THR A 720 40.47 37.75 6.08
C THR A 720 41.53 38.68 5.49
N ILE A 721 42.79 38.28 5.65
CA ILE A 721 43.96 38.90 5.01
C ILE A 721 44.64 37.87 4.13
N ILE A 722 44.88 38.22 2.86
CA ILE A 722 45.57 37.37 1.89
C ILE A 722 47.03 37.80 1.80
N LEU A 723 47.95 36.86 2.06
CA LEU A 723 49.39 37.10 2.14
C LEU A 723 50.15 36.75 0.86
N ASP A 724 49.62 35.86 0.03
CA ASP A 724 50.32 35.35 -1.15
C ASP A 724 49.34 34.90 -2.27
N SER A 725 49.84 34.29 -3.34
CA SER A 725 49.10 33.90 -4.54
C SER A 725 48.08 32.76 -4.32
N LEU A 726 46.84 32.97 -4.78
CA LEU A 726 45.72 32.01 -4.74
C LEU A 726 45.68 31.03 -5.92
N GLU A 727 46.73 30.95 -6.75
CA GLU A 727 46.75 30.08 -7.94
C GLU A 727 46.62 28.59 -7.59
N GLU A 728 47.17 28.17 -6.45
CA GLU A 728 47.15 26.77 -6.03
C GLU A 728 45.74 26.25 -5.70
N ILE A 729 44.80 27.13 -5.31
CA ILE A 729 43.42 26.76 -5.00
C ILE A 729 42.70 26.20 -6.23
N ASP A 730 43.06 26.67 -7.42
CA ASP A 730 42.40 26.30 -8.68
C ASP A 730 42.67 24.82 -9.06
N TYR A 731 43.75 24.23 -8.52
CA TYR A 731 44.19 22.87 -8.81
C TYR A 731 44.00 21.90 -7.65
N LEU A 732 43.40 22.33 -6.54
CA LEU A 732 43.10 21.45 -5.42
C LEU A 732 42.14 20.33 -5.87
N ASP A 733 42.55 19.09 -5.60
CA ASP A 733 41.68 17.93 -5.72
C ASP A 733 40.81 17.85 -4.47
N PHE A 734 39.50 17.94 -4.65
CA PHE A 734 38.55 17.81 -3.56
C PHE A 734 38.28 16.35 -3.21
N ASN A 735 38.99 15.38 -3.79
CA ASN A 735 38.79 13.94 -3.56
C ASN A 735 37.34 13.48 -3.81
N GLY A 736 36.68 14.06 -4.81
CA GLY A 736 35.28 13.77 -5.13
C GLY A 736 34.26 14.35 -4.14
N TYR A 737 34.64 15.35 -3.33
CA TYR A 737 33.72 16.10 -2.47
C TYR A 737 33.26 17.40 -3.17
N PRO A 738 32.00 17.84 -2.99
CA PRO A 738 31.44 19.05 -3.62
C PRO A 738 32.00 20.37 -3.05
N ILE A 739 32.46 20.35 -1.80
CA ILE A 739 32.95 21.52 -1.08
C ILE A 739 34.29 21.19 -0.44
N ALA A 740 35.18 22.18 -0.39
CA ALA A 740 36.35 22.16 0.47
C ALA A 740 36.31 23.33 1.47
N ALA A 741 36.52 23.02 2.75
CA ALA A 741 36.62 23.98 3.85
C ALA A 741 37.62 23.49 4.89
N ARG A 742 38.09 24.36 5.79
CA ARG A 742 39.01 23.95 6.86
C ARG A 742 38.22 23.31 8.00
N ARG A 743 38.75 22.21 8.57
CA ARG A 743 38.23 21.66 9.82
C ARG A 743 38.47 22.61 10.99
N GLU A 744 37.39 22.94 11.69
CA GLU A 744 37.39 23.74 12.88
C GLU A 744 38.11 23.03 14.03
N ARG A 745 38.83 23.80 14.86
CA ARG A 745 39.45 23.26 16.08
C ARG A 745 38.37 23.12 17.15
N LEU A 746 38.31 21.97 17.83
CA LEU A 746 37.40 21.75 18.95
C LEU A 746 37.65 22.81 20.04
N LYS A 747 36.70 23.73 20.20
CA LYS A 747 36.57 24.66 21.33
C LYS A 747 35.39 24.19 22.21
N SER A 748 35.43 24.47 23.51
CA SER A 748 34.39 24.06 24.48
C SER A 748 32.97 24.45 24.07
N GLU A 749 32.85 25.57 23.37
CA GLU A 749 31.60 26.18 22.91
C GLU A 749 31.04 25.46 21.68
N ILE A 750 31.93 24.91 20.83
CA ILE A 750 31.53 24.04 19.72
C ILE A 750 30.98 22.74 20.31
N GLU A 751 31.63 22.17 21.33
CA GLU A 751 31.13 20.98 22.03
C GLU A 751 29.74 21.20 22.65
N GLU A 752 29.49 22.39 23.20
CA GLU A 752 28.18 22.79 23.71
C GLU A 752 27.13 22.92 22.59
N ALA A 753 27.48 23.52 21.45
CA ALA A 753 26.59 23.62 20.29
C ALA A 753 26.23 22.24 19.71
N ILE A 754 27.19 21.31 19.68
CA ILE A 754 26.99 19.91 19.27
C ILE A 754 25.97 19.24 20.18
N LYS A 755 26.16 19.38 21.49
CA LYS A 755 25.29 18.79 22.51
C LYS A 755 23.88 19.38 22.48
N THR A 756 23.78 20.70 22.33
CA THR A 756 22.50 21.43 22.33
C THR A 756 21.68 21.13 21.08
N ASN A 757 22.31 21.02 19.91
CA ASN A 757 21.64 20.82 18.63
C ASN A 757 21.68 19.37 18.14
N ASN A 758 22.12 18.44 18.98
CA ASN A 758 22.20 17.01 18.70
C ASN A 758 22.95 16.70 17.37
N LEU A 759 23.99 17.47 17.07
CA LEU A 759 24.80 17.29 15.87
C LEU A 759 25.64 16.02 16.02
N LYS A 760 25.78 15.23 14.94
CA LYS A 760 26.64 14.05 14.96
C LYS A 760 28.08 14.46 15.28
N SER A 761 28.70 13.81 16.25
CA SER A 761 30.12 14.02 16.57
C SER A 761 30.98 13.65 15.36
N GLY A 762 31.62 14.64 14.73
CA GLY A 762 32.52 14.42 13.60
C GLY A 762 32.65 15.63 12.69
N ARG A 763 33.90 16.08 12.47
CA ARG A 763 34.37 17.11 11.52
C ARG A 763 33.43 18.32 11.32
N TYR A 764 33.57 19.31 12.19
CA TYR A 764 33.01 20.66 11.97
C TYR A 764 33.96 21.46 11.10
N TYR A 765 33.43 22.27 10.20
CA TYR A 765 34.23 23.08 9.29
C TYR A 765 33.98 24.58 9.50
N ASN A 766 35.06 25.36 9.46
CA ASN A 766 35.02 26.81 9.50
C ASN A 766 35.05 27.40 8.09
N SER A 767 34.18 28.40 7.88
CA SER A 767 33.87 29.03 6.60
C SER A 767 34.74 30.23 6.22
N GLY A 768 35.87 30.47 6.88
CA GLY A 768 36.75 31.60 6.53
C GLY A 768 37.10 31.69 5.04
N VAL A 769 37.30 30.53 4.42
CA VAL A 769 37.35 30.37 2.98
C VAL A 769 36.58 29.10 2.63
N ILE A 770 35.68 29.18 1.65
CA ILE A 770 34.93 28.03 1.13
C ILE A 770 35.13 27.93 -0.36
N ALA A 771 35.52 26.75 -0.84
CA ALA A 771 35.60 26.45 -2.26
C ALA A 771 34.50 25.48 -2.68
N PHE A 772 33.73 25.84 -3.70
CA PHE A 772 32.65 25.02 -4.26
C PHE A 772 33.06 24.49 -5.64
N ASP A 773 32.79 23.21 -5.92
CA ASP A 773 32.97 22.60 -7.25
C ASP A 773 31.63 22.34 -7.92
N SER A 774 31.25 23.18 -8.89
CA SER A 774 29.98 23.04 -9.62
C SER A 774 29.95 21.84 -10.59
N ASN A 775 31.07 21.16 -10.82
CA ASN A 775 31.06 19.88 -11.55
C ASN A 775 30.52 18.73 -10.70
N HIS A 776 30.46 18.88 -9.38
CA HIS A 776 30.07 17.78 -8.51
C HIS A 776 28.53 17.56 -8.54
N PRO A 777 28.05 16.36 -8.87
CA PRO A 777 26.63 16.10 -9.16
C PRO A 777 25.69 16.31 -7.97
N LYS A 778 26.22 16.31 -6.74
CA LYS A 778 25.43 16.56 -5.52
C LYS A 778 25.45 18.01 -5.04
N LEU A 779 26.28 18.90 -5.61
CA LEU A 779 26.46 20.24 -5.04
C LEU A 779 25.13 21.02 -5.00
N THR A 780 24.37 21.01 -6.11
CA THR A 780 23.05 21.66 -6.19
C THR A 780 22.09 21.15 -5.12
N ASP A 781 21.96 19.82 -4.98
CA ASP A 781 21.08 19.19 -3.99
C ASP A 781 21.46 19.59 -2.55
N LEU A 782 22.76 19.71 -2.27
CA LEU A 782 23.27 20.06 -0.95
C LEU A 782 23.13 21.56 -0.64
N LEU A 783 23.38 22.45 -1.62
CA LEU A 783 23.11 23.89 -1.48
C LEU A 783 21.62 24.15 -1.24
N ASN A 784 20.75 23.48 -2.01
CA ASN A 784 19.31 23.52 -1.82
C ASN A 784 18.90 23.05 -0.42
N LYS A 785 19.52 21.95 0.06
CA LYS A 785 19.31 21.46 1.42
C LYS A 785 19.76 22.48 2.47
N ALA A 786 20.90 23.15 2.27
CA ALA A 786 21.41 24.17 3.19
C ALA A 786 20.48 25.39 3.28
N VAL A 787 20.02 25.89 2.13
CA VAL A 787 19.02 26.96 2.04
C VAL A 787 17.71 26.55 2.71
N ARG A 788 17.25 25.31 2.48
CA ARG A 788 16.06 24.76 3.12
C ARG A 788 16.16 24.75 4.64
N ILE A 789 17.25 24.23 5.18
CA ILE A 789 17.52 24.18 6.63
C ILE A 789 17.52 25.60 7.22
N ALA A 790 18.18 26.54 6.53
CA ALA A 790 18.29 27.93 6.96
C ALA A 790 16.95 28.68 6.98
N VAL A 791 16.06 28.39 6.02
CA VAL A 791 14.77 29.09 5.87
C VAL A 791 13.64 28.41 6.64
N GLU A 792 13.55 27.08 6.59
CA GLU A 792 12.33 26.35 6.97
C GLU A 792 12.40 25.75 8.38
N GLU A 793 13.54 25.23 8.80
CA GLU A 793 13.63 24.46 10.05
C GLU A 793 13.77 25.37 11.29
N GLY A 794 13.74 26.69 11.10
CA GLY A 794 13.79 27.66 12.20
C GLY A 794 15.07 27.55 13.03
N HIS A 795 16.10 26.87 12.50
CA HIS A 795 17.40 26.82 13.13
C HIS A 795 17.92 28.24 13.16
N LYS A 796 17.89 28.83 14.35
CA LYS A 796 18.84 29.90 14.67
C LYS A 796 20.20 29.30 14.33
N LEU A 797 20.98 29.94 13.46
CA LEU A 797 22.41 29.64 13.35
C LEU A 797 23.03 29.96 14.72
N LEU A 798 22.87 29.02 15.66
CA LEU A 798 23.43 29.04 16.99
C LEU A 798 24.84 28.51 16.80
N TYR A 799 25.74 29.48 16.71
CA TYR A 799 27.17 29.36 16.45
C TYR A 799 27.60 29.41 14.98
N HIS A 800 28.38 30.47 14.70
CA HIS A 800 29.19 30.75 13.51
C HIS A 800 28.75 30.04 12.26
N ASP A 801 28.08 30.70 11.32
CA ASP A 801 28.29 30.54 9.87
C ASP A 801 28.18 29.13 9.20
N GLN A 802 28.18 28.06 9.96
CA GLN A 802 28.76 26.76 9.66
C GLN A 802 27.72 25.68 9.96
N CYS A 803 26.73 25.92 10.82
CA CYS A 803 25.70 24.93 11.16
C CYS A 803 24.89 24.48 9.94
N ALA A 804 24.40 25.39 9.11
CA ALA A 804 23.63 25.01 7.92
C ALA A 804 24.50 24.21 6.92
N LEU A 805 25.77 24.60 6.73
CA LEU A 805 26.70 23.84 5.89
C LEU A 805 27.02 22.47 6.48
N ASN A 806 27.34 22.38 7.77
CA ASN A 806 27.67 21.11 8.43
C ASN A 806 26.48 20.15 8.47
N ILE A 807 25.24 20.64 8.62
CA ILE A 807 24.03 19.80 8.57
C ILE A 807 23.70 19.40 7.12
N ALA A 808 23.81 20.33 6.17
CA ALA A 808 23.49 20.07 4.78
C ALA A 808 24.52 19.16 4.11
N PHE A 809 25.81 19.42 4.32
CA PHE A 809 26.97 18.79 3.71
C PHE A 809 27.66 17.77 4.64
N ASP A 810 26.93 17.18 5.59
CA ASP A 810 27.44 16.10 6.44
C ASP A 810 28.13 15.00 5.60
N GLY A 811 29.41 14.76 5.88
CA GLY A 811 30.25 13.81 5.13
C GLY A 811 30.48 14.18 3.66
N GLN A 812 30.25 15.42 3.24
CA GLN A 812 30.39 15.93 1.86
C GLN A 812 31.36 17.13 1.77
N ILE A 813 32.22 17.33 2.77
CA ILE A 813 33.22 18.40 2.81
C ILE A 813 34.63 17.80 2.82
N ALA A 814 35.49 18.27 1.93
CA ALA A 814 36.93 18.01 1.92
C ALA A 814 37.68 18.98 2.84
N ASP A 815 38.75 18.50 3.46
CA ASP A 815 39.63 19.30 4.32
C ASP A 815 40.55 20.19 3.46
N LEU A 816 40.39 21.51 3.57
CA LEU A 816 41.39 22.47 3.06
C LEU A 816 42.63 22.46 3.95
N SER A 817 43.81 22.55 3.33
CA SER A 817 45.07 22.72 4.05
C SER A 817 45.01 23.95 4.97
N PRO A 818 45.55 23.88 6.21
CA PRO A 818 45.53 24.99 7.17
C PRO A 818 46.00 26.32 6.59
N ARG A 819 46.87 26.30 5.56
CA ARG A 819 47.33 27.51 4.91
C ARG A 819 46.27 28.35 4.21
N PHE A 820 45.24 27.73 3.65
CA PHE A 820 44.21 28.43 2.88
C PHE A 820 43.16 29.09 3.79
N ASN A 821 43.27 28.85 5.11
CA ASN A 821 42.33 29.34 6.09
C ASN A 821 43.01 29.28 7.46
N ASP A 822 44.18 29.89 7.62
CA ASP A 822 44.93 29.84 8.89
C ASP A 822 44.31 30.81 9.89
N PHE A 823 44.31 30.43 11.16
CA PHE A 823 43.65 31.22 12.19
C PHE A 823 44.70 31.95 13.02
N TYR A 824 44.51 33.26 13.17
CA TYR A 824 45.36 34.09 14.01
C TYR A 824 44.59 34.60 15.24
N PRO A 825 44.76 33.94 16.42
CA PRO A 825 44.11 34.37 17.64
C PRO A 825 44.69 35.69 18.18
N PRO A 826 43.90 36.47 18.95
CA PRO A 826 44.34 37.71 19.59
C PRO A 826 45.41 37.52 20.66
N TYR A 827 45.77 36.29 21.01
CA TYR A 827 46.81 35.94 21.99
C TYR A 827 48.06 35.31 21.36
N ASP A 828 48.18 35.30 20.03
CA ASP A 828 49.26 34.64 19.30
C ASP A 828 50.59 35.40 19.36
N GLN A 829 51.61 34.86 20.02
CA GLN A 829 52.88 35.58 20.21
C GLN A 829 53.77 35.69 18.96
N ARG A 830 53.34 35.18 17.79
CA ARG A 830 54.10 35.31 16.54
C ARG A 830 54.22 36.77 16.10
N THR A 831 55.45 37.20 15.84
CA THR A 831 55.77 38.52 15.29
C THR A 831 55.37 38.68 13.83
N PHE A 832 55.22 39.94 13.37
CA PHE A 832 54.93 40.26 11.97
C PHE A 832 55.95 39.60 11.02
N ASP A 833 57.24 39.73 11.34
CA ASP A 833 58.29 39.12 10.55
C ASP A 833 58.22 37.59 10.61
N GLU A 834 57.83 36.98 11.73
CA GLU A 834 57.61 35.53 11.81
C GLU A 834 56.39 35.06 11.00
N LEU A 835 55.33 35.87 10.88
CA LEU A 835 54.19 35.60 10.00
C LEU A 835 54.59 35.68 8.52
N MET A 836 55.56 36.54 8.19
CA MET A 836 56.05 36.74 6.81
C MET A 836 57.26 35.85 6.44
N LEU A 837 58.06 35.38 7.42
CA LEU A 837 59.31 34.64 7.23
C LEU A 837 59.20 33.14 7.48
N ARG A 838 58.19 32.65 8.23
CA ARG A 838 57.96 31.21 8.40
C ARG A 838 56.82 30.76 7.49
N ASP A 839 57.16 29.83 6.60
CA ASP A 839 56.24 29.12 5.72
C ASP A 839 54.92 28.76 6.43
N GLN A 840 53.78 29.12 5.82
CA GLN A 840 52.95 28.19 5.06
C GLN A 840 51.58 28.81 4.74
N SER A 841 51.12 29.84 5.47
CA SER A 841 49.74 30.34 5.42
C SER A 841 49.48 31.41 4.35
N LEU A 842 48.59 31.08 3.42
CA LEU A 842 48.18 31.92 2.29
C LEU A 842 47.12 32.96 2.69
N ILE A 843 46.21 32.56 3.58
CA ILE A 843 45.08 33.39 4.03
C ILE A 843 45.02 33.30 5.56
N ILE A 844 44.96 34.47 6.20
CA ILE A 844 44.79 34.63 7.64
C ILE A 844 43.36 35.06 7.93
N HIS A 845 42.69 34.31 8.81
CA HIS A 845 41.37 34.65 9.35
C HIS A 845 41.47 35.12 10.79
N LEU A 846 40.71 36.17 11.12
CA LEU A 846 40.77 36.91 12.37
C LEU A 846 39.55 36.61 13.26
N LEU A 847 39.24 35.34 13.54
CA LEU A 847 38.00 34.88 14.20
C LEU A 847 37.72 35.39 15.63
N ASP A 848 38.72 35.64 16.48
CA ASP A 848 38.50 35.86 17.92
C ASP A 848 38.48 37.35 18.31
N ARG A 849 37.60 37.73 19.25
CA ARG A 849 37.56 39.09 19.82
C ARG A 849 38.66 39.30 20.88
N PRO A 850 39.16 40.54 21.04
CA PRO A 850 38.80 41.73 20.28
C PRO A 850 39.36 41.65 18.84
N LYS A 851 38.57 42.06 17.83
CA LYS A 851 39.00 42.07 16.42
C LYS A 851 40.15 43.09 16.22
N PRO A 852 40.95 43.03 15.14
CA PRO A 852 42.04 43.99 14.92
C PRO A 852 41.62 45.45 14.99
N TRP A 853 40.42 45.75 14.50
CA TRP A 853 39.85 47.10 14.47
C TRP A 853 39.06 47.48 15.72
N ASP A 854 39.02 46.61 16.73
CA ASP A 854 38.46 46.93 18.03
C ASP A 854 39.45 47.82 18.80
N SER A 855 38.96 48.94 19.34
CA SER A 855 39.75 49.91 20.12
C SER A 855 40.48 49.31 21.33
N LEU A 856 40.02 48.16 21.83
CA LEU A 856 40.62 47.45 22.95
C LEU A 856 41.79 46.53 22.55
N ASN A 857 42.02 46.32 21.25
CA ASN A 857 43.03 45.38 20.77
C ASN A 857 44.42 46.04 20.60
N LYS A 858 45.41 45.53 21.33
CA LYS A 858 46.82 46.01 21.32
C LYS A 858 47.81 44.98 20.78
N HIS A 859 47.34 43.99 20.03
CA HIS A 859 48.12 42.82 19.65
C HIS A 859 48.87 42.98 18.32
N GLN A 860 49.99 42.27 18.13
CA GLN A 860 50.84 42.43 16.92
C GLN A 860 50.13 42.06 15.61
N GLY A 861 49.21 41.10 15.62
CA GLY A 861 48.40 40.78 14.43
C GLY A 861 47.50 41.91 13.93
N SER A 862 47.14 42.89 14.77
CA SER A 862 46.37 44.04 14.30
C SER A 862 47.22 45.00 13.48
N ILE A 863 48.55 44.99 13.67
CA ILE A 863 49.49 45.84 12.92
C ILE A 863 49.36 45.57 11.42
N LEU A 864 49.32 44.31 11.00
CA LEU A 864 49.18 43.95 9.59
C LEU A 864 47.87 44.49 8.99
N TRP A 865 46.76 44.36 9.71
CA TRP A 865 45.47 44.89 9.26
C TRP A 865 45.51 46.42 9.13
N PHE A 866 46.06 47.14 10.13
CA PHE A 866 46.17 48.60 10.08
C PHE A 866 47.19 49.10 9.04
N GLN A 867 48.27 48.36 8.78
CA GLN A 867 49.20 48.67 7.69
C GLN A 867 48.52 48.54 6.33
N LEU A 868 47.73 47.48 6.12
CA LEU A 868 46.93 47.33 4.90
C LEU A 868 45.88 48.42 4.78
N LEU A 869 45.22 48.81 5.88
CA LEU A 869 44.30 49.94 5.91
C LEU A 869 45.01 51.25 5.52
N GLU A 870 46.19 51.52 6.08
CA GLU A 870 47.00 52.70 5.77
C GLU A 870 47.44 52.71 4.30
N ASP A 871 47.97 51.59 3.80
CA ASP A 871 48.38 51.44 2.41
C ASP A 871 47.18 51.64 1.46
N MET A 872 46.04 51.03 1.78
CA MET A 872 44.79 51.15 1.02
C MET A 872 44.27 52.59 1.03
N SER A 873 44.41 53.31 2.14
CA SER A 873 43.94 54.70 2.29
C SER A 873 44.60 55.66 1.29
N ARG A 874 45.79 55.32 0.77
CA ARG A 874 46.46 56.10 -0.28
C ARG A 874 45.70 56.09 -1.62
N PHE A 875 44.78 55.14 -1.80
CA PHE A 875 43.96 54.95 -3.00
C PHE A 875 42.50 55.37 -2.80
N LEU A 876 42.15 55.93 -1.64
CA LEU A 876 40.78 56.33 -1.29
C LEU A 876 40.76 57.75 -0.73
N PRO A 877 39.91 58.64 -1.25
CA PRO A 877 39.69 59.95 -0.66
C PRO A 877 39.31 59.85 0.83
N THR A 878 39.85 60.76 1.65
CA THR A 878 39.66 60.77 3.12
C THR A 878 38.19 60.76 3.54
N LYS A 879 37.28 61.35 2.75
CA LYS A 879 35.84 61.35 3.03
C LYS A 879 35.25 59.94 3.15
N TYR A 880 35.65 59.03 2.24
CA TYR A 880 35.13 57.66 2.21
C TYR A 880 35.73 56.81 3.33
N MET A 881 37.00 57.05 3.65
CA MET A 881 37.66 56.42 4.79
C MET A 881 36.95 56.83 6.09
N TYR A 882 36.64 58.11 6.26
CA TYR A 882 35.95 58.61 7.45
C TYR A 882 34.54 58.02 7.58
N GLU A 883 33.75 58.02 6.50
CA GLU A 883 32.39 57.45 6.49
C GLU A 883 32.37 55.96 6.84
N LEU A 884 33.24 55.15 6.22
CA LEU A 884 33.34 53.72 6.51
C LEU A 884 33.88 53.45 7.93
N PHE A 885 34.78 54.30 8.42
CA PHE A 885 35.32 54.18 9.77
C PHE A 885 34.31 54.58 10.84
N GLU A 886 33.48 55.60 10.61
CA GLU A 886 32.36 55.95 11.50
C GLU A 886 31.31 54.84 11.58
N VAL A 887 30.98 54.21 10.45
CA VAL A 887 30.07 53.05 10.43
C VAL A 887 30.66 51.89 11.20
N LEU A 888 31.95 51.61 11.01
CA LEU A 888 32.64 50.58 11.77
C LEU A 888 32.64 50.91 13.28
N GLN A 889 32.99 52.14 13.66
CA GLN A 889 33.05 52.56 15.07
C GLN A 889 31.68 52.57 15.75
N SER A 890 30.62 52.94 15.04
CA SER A 890 29.25 52.88 15.57
C SER A 890 28.70 51.46 15.69
N SER A 891 29.31 50.50 14.99
CA SER A 891 28.93 49.08 15.03
C SER A 891 29.69 48.28 16.10
N ILE A 892 30.84 48.77 16.56
CA ILE A 892 31.66 48.22 17.66
C ILE A 892 31.13 48.76 18.98
#